data_AF-A0A929GD56-F1
#
_entry.id   AF-A0A929GD56-F1
#
_cell.length_a   1.000
_cell.length_b   1.000
_cell.length_c   1.000
_cell.angle_alpha   90.00
_cell.angle_beta   90.00
_cell.angle_gamma   90.00
#
_symmetry.space_group_name_H-M   'P 1'
#
loop_
_entity.id
_entity.type
_entity.pdbx_description
1 polymer ?
#
loop_
_entity_poly.entity_id
_entity_poly.type
_entity_poly.pdbx_seq_one_letter_code
_entity_poly.pdbx_strand_id
1 'polypeptide(L)'
;MDYNFTEIEKKWQKYWSENKTFKAEIDHTKPKYYVLDMFPYPSGAGLHVGHPLGYIASDIYSRYKRLKGFNVLHPMGYDAYGLPAEQYAIQTGTHPQITTYKNIDRYRKQLDKIGFSFDWDREVRTCDPSYYKWTQWTFIQLFNHWYNKKTNKAEPIENLIHIFETSGNRDISAECSQTDEFSAEEWNSKTEKQQQEILMNYRLAYLSDTMVNWCSALGTVLANDEVKDGFSERGGFPVERKLMKQWSLRVTAYAQRLLDGLDKLDWFDSLKEVQRNWIGRSEGAMVEFPLHPSPALPIGEGEKNHPTPTLPNSEEVKSSIYTSVKKDTPPFYNTDSQMWALLKEKAKEARKKPTEAESIIWERLRNKQIGYKIRRQHVIDRFIVDFVCLEKMTIIEIDGKIHDTQIEEDRERTEILNKLGFSVIRFSNDEVITSIDEVIEKISTYLNEKVLPYGEDSGGVIEVFTTRPDTLFGATYMVLAPEHEFVEKITSSDKKKDVMEYVAWAKNRTERERLAEVKKITGVFTGAYAINPLNKKEIPIWVADYVLAGYGTSAIMSVPAHDSRDFAFAKHFDIPIIQVVCKDDETPTDTKNWEESYDAKEGKMINSGIINGMEVNDAIRATIKKIEEMGIGYGTINYKLRDAIFSRQRYWGEPFPVYYKNEMPYVLDESELPLKLPRVDKYLPTESGEPPLARAKNWKTSEGYPLETNTMPGFAGSSGYYLRYMDPKNDKEYFSKEANNYWKDIDLYIGGDEHGTGHLIYARFWNKFLFDIGLVCKDEPFKKLINQGKIQGRSNFVYRITGTNKFVSYNLRKKFKTTPLHVDINIVENDVLDVEAFKKWQ
;
A
#
# COMPACT_ATOMS: atom_id res chain seq x y z
N MET A 1 -56.05 -27.68 26.35
CA MET A 1 -55.67 -28.07 24.98
C MET A 1 -54.28 -27.48 24.79
N ASP A 2 -53.26 -28.32 24.69
CA ASP A 2 -51.86 -27.86 24.69
C ASP A 2 -51.46 -27.34 23.30
N TYR A 3 -50.60 -26.32 23.26
CA TYR A 3 -50.09 -25.77 22.00
C TYR A 3 -49.09 -26.73 21.36
N ASN A 4 -49.57 -27.56 20.42
CA ASN A 4 -48.73 -28.49 19.66
C ASN A 4 -48.08 -27.81 18.45
N PHE A 5 -46.99 -27.08 18.71
CA PHE A 5 -46.23 -26.37 17.67
C PHE A 5 -45.71 -27.30 16.56
N THR A 6 -45.35 -28.55 16.88
CA THR A 6 -44.76 -29.49 15.92
C THR A 6 -45.73 -29.83 14.77
N GLU A 7 -47.01 -30.01 15.06
CA GLU A 7 -48.04 -30.25 14.03
C GLU A 7 -48.40 -28.96 13.27
N ILE A 8 -48.52 -27.85 13.99
CA ILE A 8 -48.93 -26.56 13.44
C ILE A 8 -47.88 -26.01 12.47
N GLU A 9 -46.60 -26.03 12.85
CA GLU A 9 -45.49 -25.55 12.00
C GLU A 9 -45.40 -26.34 10.70
N LYS A 10 -45.42 -27.68 10.78
CA LYS A 10 -45.39 -28.56 9.59
C LYS A 10 -46.55 -28.29 8.64
N LYS A 11 -47.76 -28.10 9.19
CA LYS A 11 -48.95 -27.78 8.39
C LYS A 11 -48.76 -26.49 7.59
N TRP A 12 -48.34 -25.41 8.25
CA TRP A 12 -48.22 -24.10 7.60
C TRP A 12 -47.01 -24.01 6.67
N GLN A 13 -45.88 -24.59 7.03
CA GLN A 13 -44.70 -24.68 6.15
C GLN A 13 -45.04 -25.42 4.85
N LYS A 14 -45.74 -26.55 4.94
CA LYS A 14 -46.23 -27.29 3.78
C LYS A 14 -47.18 -26.46 2.93
N TYR A 15 -48.18 -25.83 3.57
CA TYR A 15 -49.14 -24.98 2.88
C TYR A 15 -48.45 -23.84 2.11
N TRP A 16 -47.52 -23.11 2.75
CA TRP A 16 -46.84 -21.99 2.09
C TRP A 16 -45.97 -22.41 0.91
N SER A 17 -45.30 -23.57 1.03
CA SER A 17 -44.48 -24.15 -0.04
C SER A 17 -45.34 -24.58 -1.24
N GLU A 18 -46.39 -25.38 -1.00
CA GLU A 18 -47.27 -25.90 -2.06
C GLU A 18 -48.01 -24.79 -2.81
N ASN A 19 -48.40 -23.73 -2.09
CA ASN A 19 -49.12 -22.59 -2.68
C ASN A 19 -48.19 -21.46 -3.16
N LYS A 20 -46.86 -21.64 -3.07
CA LYS A 20 -45.86 -20.60 -3.37
C LYS A 20 -46.21 -19.23 -2.77
N THR A 21 -46.65 -19.21 -1.50
CA THR A 21 -47.27 -18.04 -0.85
C THR A 21 -46.40 -16.79 -0.87
N PHE A 22 -45.08 -16.93 -0.93
CA PHE A 22 -44.13 -15.83 -0.86
C PHE A 22 -43.50 -15.46 -2.21
N LYS A 23 -43.95 -16.07 -3.31
CA LYS A 23 -43.47 -15.77 -4.66
C LYS A 23 -43.68 -14.29 -5.00
N ALA A 24 -42.65 -13.65 -5.53
CA ALA A 24 -42.69 -12.27 -5.97
C ALA A 24 -42.56 -12.19 -7.49
N GLU A 25 -43.53 -11.56 -8.15
CA GLU A 25 -43.53 -11.26 -9.58
C GLU A 25 -43.60 -9.74 -9.79
N ILE A 26 -43.43 -9.26 -11.02
CA ILE A 26 -43.67 -7.85 -11.33
C ILE A 26 -45.18 -7.62 -11.29
N ASP A 27 -45.62 -6.78 -10.36
CA ASP A 27 -47.04 -6.47 -10.15
C ASP A 27 -47.20 -4.96 -9.96
N HIS A 28 -47.52 -4.26 -11.03
CA HIS A 28 -47.70 -2.80 -11.03
C HIS A 28 -48.92 -2.32 -10.25
N THR A 29 -49.79 -3.22 -9.78
CA THR A 29 -50.95 -2.85 -8.95
C THR A 29 -50.59 -2.63 -7.48
N LYS A 30 -49.38 -3.02 -7.07
CA LYS A 30 -48.88 -2.91 -5.70
C LYS A 30 -47.57 -2.13 -5.63
N PRO A 31 -47.31 -1.40 -4.53
CA PRO A 31 -46.00 -0.84 -4.30
C PRO A 31 -44.97 -1.96 -4.03
N LYS A 32 -43.80 -1.88 -4.67
CA LYS A 32 -42.68 -2.81 -4.44
C LYS A 32 -42.08 -2.63 -3.05
N TYR A 33 -41.56 -3.70 -2.47
CA TYR A 33 -40.65 -3.65 -1.34
C TYR A 33 -39.63 -4.79 -1.42
N TYR A 34 -38.34 -4.47 -1.52
CA TYR A 34 -37.28 -5.46 -1.60
C TYR A 34 -36.56 -5.55 -0.24
N VAL A 35 -36.77 -6.66 0.46
CA VAL A 35 -36.06 -7.03 1.69
C VAL A 35 -34.99 -8.05 1.36
N LEU A 36 -33.76 -7.83 1.83
CA LEU A 36 -32.66 -8.73 1.54
C LEU A 36 -31.80 -8.97 2.79
N ASP A 37 -31.42 -10.22 2.96
CA ASP A 37 -30.44 -10.66 3.95
C ASP A 37 -29.08 -10.88 3.28
N MET A 38 -27.99 -10.69 4.04
CA MET A 38 -26.72 -11.29 3.67
C MET A 38 -26.87 -12.82 3.58
N PHE A 39 -26.81 -13.34 2.35
CA PHE A 39 -26.92 -14.77 2.09
C PHE A 39 -25.74 -15.55 2.73
N PRO A 40 -25.97 -16.80 3.19
CA PRO A 40 -24.97 -17.53 3.94
C PRO A 40 -23.87 -18.14 3.07
N TYR A 41 -22.68 -18.26 3.65
CA TYR A 41 -21.64 -19.17 3.16
C TYR A 41 -21.99 -20.62 3.61
N PRO A 42 -22.14 -21.59 2.69
CA PRO A 42 -22.57 -22.95 3.01
C PRO A 42 -21.43 -23.78 3.62
N SER A 43 -21.09 -23.46 4.88
CA SER A 43 -20.06 -24.16 5.65
C SER A 43 -20.51 -25.56 6.11
N GLY A 44 -19.56 -26.42 6.43
CA GLY A 44 -19.84 -27.80 6.87
C GLY A 44 -20.64 -27.90 8.18
N ALA A 45 -20.64 -26.86 9.02
CA ALA A 45 -21.30 -26.85 10.32
C ALA A 45 -22.85 -26.76 10.24
N GLY A 46 -23.41 -26.30 9.11
CA GLY A 46 -24.82 -25.91 9.03
C GLY A 46 -25.08 -24.51 9.60
N LEU A 47 -26.36 -24.10 9.66
CA LEU A 47 -26.75 -22.86 10.33
C LEU A 47 -26.39 -22.90 11.82
N HIS A 48 -25.62 -21.91 12.28
CA HIS A 48 -25.52 -21.54 13.70
C HIS A 48 -26.54 -20.46 14.08
N VAL A 49 -26.79 -20.26 15.39
CA VAL A 49 -27.78 -19.33 15.94
C VAL A 49 -27.61 -17.87 15.49
N GLY A 50 -26.40 -17.46 15.10
CA GLY A 50 -26.17 -16.14 14.51
C GLY A 50 -26.89 -15.90 13.17
N HIS A 51 -27.09 -16.92 12.31
CA HIS A 51 -27.74 -16.70 11.02
C HIS A 51 -29.23 -16.35 11.17
N PRO A 52 -30.05 -17.12 11.94
CA PRO A 52 -31.45 -16.78 12.11
C PRO A 52 -31.70 -15.41 12.75
N LEU A 53 -30.77 -14.83 13.50
CA LEU A 53 -30.99 -13.52 14.14
C LEU A 53 -31.37 -12.44 13.12
N GLY A 54 -30.58 -12.30 12.05
CA GLY A 54 -30.88 -11.38 10.96
C GLY A 54 -32.10 -11.82 10.16
N TYR A 55 -32.18 -13.11 9.84
CA TYR A 55 -33.23 -13.67 8.97
C TYR A 55 -34.62 -13.61 9.61
N ILE A 56 -34.72 -13.67 10.94
CA ILE A 56 -35.97 -13.46 11.68
C ILE A 56 -36.42 -12.01 11.55
N ALA A 57 -35.51 -11.05 11.68
CA ALA A 57 -35.84 -9.63 11.57
C ALA A 57 -36.35 -9.27 10.17
N SER A 58 -35.68 -9.77 9.13
CA SER A 58 -36.13 -9.56 7.75
C SER A 58 -37.45 -10.27 7.48
N ASP A 59 -37.64 -11.51 7.95
CA ASP A 59 -38.90 -12.24 7.78
C ASP A 59 -40.10 -11.53 8.43
N ILE A 60 -39.94 -11.06 9.67
CA ILE A 60 -40.97 -10.27 10.36
C ILE A 60 -41.34 -9.06 9.53
N TYR A 61 -40.35 -8.33 9.04
CA TYR A 61 -40.57 -7.10 8.30
C TYR A 61 -41.16 -7.36 6.90
N SER A 62 -40.71 -8.41 6.22
CA SER A 62 -41.25 -8.89 4.95
C SER A 62 -42.72 -9.28 5.07
N ARG A 63 -43.09 -10.05 6.10
CA ARG A 63 -44.50 -10.41 6.39
C ARG A 63 -45.33 -9.18 6.71
N TYR A 64 -44.81 -8.27 7.54
CA TYR A 64 -45.46 -7.01 7.86
C TYR A 64 -45.75 -6.18 6.60
N LYS A 65 -44.79 -6.05 5.69
CA LYS A 65 -44.97 -5.31 4.43
C LYS A 65 -45.98 -5.97 3.50
N ARG A 66 -45.98 -7.31 3.39
CA ARG A 66 -47.03 -8.04 2.63
C ARG A 66 -48.42 -7.76 3.19
N LEU A 67 -48.59 -7.78 4.52
CA LEU A 67 -49.87 -7.46 5.18
C LEU A 67 -50.31 -6.01 4.99
N LYS A 68 -49.37 -5.09 4.69
CA LYS A 68 -49.65 -3.70 4.33
C LYS A 68 -49.97 -3.51 2.84
N GLY A 69 -50.06 -4.58 2.05
CA GLY A 69 -50.40 -4.55 0.63
C GLY A 69 -49.22 -4.33 -0.32
N PHE A 70 -47.98 -4.40 0.17
CA PHE A 70 -46.79 -4.32 -0.70
C PHE A 70 -46.56 -5.64 -1.43
N ASN A 71 -46.02 -5.55 -2.64
CA ASN A 71 -45.41 -6.69 -3.32
C ASN A 71 -43.96 -6.85 -2.83
N VAL A 72 -43.71 -7.90 -2.05
CA VAL A 72 -42.46 -8.07 -1.32
C VAL A 72 -41.56 -9.13 -1.97
N LEU A 73 -40.42 -8.69 -2.50
CA LEU A 73 -39.32 -9.57 -2.87
C LEU A 73 -38.46 -9.81 -1.63
N HIS A 74 -38.42 -11.06 -1.17
CA HIS A 74 -37.57 -11.53 -0.09
C HIS A 74 -36.87 -12.82 -0.54
N PRO A 75 -35.72 -12.73 -1.22
CA PRO A 75 -35.05 -13.89 -1.81
C PRO A 75 -34.00 -14.46 -0.84
N MET A 76 -33.49 -15.64 -1.18
CA MET A 76 -32.35 -16.27 -0.49
C MET A 76 -31.50 -17.07 -1.47
N GLY A 77 -30.24 -17.33 -1.13
CA GLY A 77 -29.29 -18.07 -1.96
C GLY A 77 -28.06 -18.44 -1.16
N TYR A 78 -26.94 -18.69 -1.84
CA TYR A 78 -25.72 -19.18 -1.19
C TYR A 78 -24.47 -18.59 -1.82
N ASP A 79 -23.58 -18.05 -0.98
CA ASP A 79 -22.24 -17.66 -1.40
C ASP A 79 -21.32 -18.89 -1.38
N ALA A 80 -21.27 -19.59 -2.51
CA ALA A 80 -20.86 -20.99 -2.59
C ALA A 80 -19.41 -21.22 -3.06
N TYR A 81 -18.69 -20.16 -3.46
CA TYR A 81 -17.24 -20.20 -3.67
C TYR A 81 -16.46 -19.80 -2.42
N GLY A 82 -15.22 -20.29 -2.28
CA GLY A 82 -14.33 -19.86 -1.21
C GLY A 82 -13.61 -20.97 -0.44
N LEU A 83 -12.75 -20.52 0.47
CA LEU A 83 -11.67 -21.32 1.06
C LEU A 83 -12.09 -22.57 1.86
N PRO A 84 -13.12 -22.57 2.73
CA PRO A 84 -13.46 -23.75 3.53
C PRO A 84 -13.77 -25.01 2.72
N ALA A 85 -14.55 -24.88 1.64
CA ALA A 85 -14.88 -26.01 0.77
C ALA A 85 -13.63 -26.58 0.09
N GLU A 86 -12.71 -25.70 -0.33
CA GLU A 86 -11.43 -26.08 -0.93
C GLU A 86 -10.48 -26.73 0.08
N GLN A 87 -10.37 -26.22 1.30
CA GLN A 87 -9.53 -26.81 2.35
C GLN A 87 -9.98 -28.23 2.70
N TYR A 88 -11.30 -28.44 2.79
CA TYR A 88 -11.84 -29.79 2.95
C TYR A 88 -11.52 -30.68 1.74
N ALA A 89 -11.57 -30.13 0.52
CA ALA A 89 -11.20 -30.84 -0.69
C ALA A 89 -9.71 -31.24 -0.72
N ILE A 90 -8.82 -30.37 -0.26
CA ILE A 90 -7.38 -30.64 -0.12
C ILE A 90 -7.15 -31.79 0.87
N GLN A 91 -7.82 -31.78 2.01
CA GLN A 91 -7.65 -32.80 3.07
C GLN A 91 -8.21 -34.17 2.69
N THR A 92 -9.31 -34.21 1.95
CA THR A 92 -10.07 -35.46 1.70
C THR A 92 -9.99 -35.97 0.27
N GLY A 93 -9.47 -35.16 -0.67
CA GLY A 93 -9.53 -35.42 -2.12
C GLY A 93 -10.93 -35.27 -2.73
N THR A 94 -11.96 -34.96 -1.94
CA THR A 94 -13.34 -34.81 -2.43
C THR A 94 -13.48 -33.53 -3.25
N HIS A 95 -14.13 -33.59 -4.41
CA HIS A 95 -14.36 -32.39 -5.21
C HIS A 95 -15.20 -31.34 -4.44
N PRO A 96 -14.77 -30.06 -4.38
CA PRO A 96 -15.40 -29.04 -3.53
C PRO A 96 -16.88 -28.76 -3.88
N GLN A 97 -17.30 -28.97 -5.13
CA GLN A 97 -18.72 -28.89 -5.52
C GLN A 97 -19.61 -29.88 -4.72
N ILE A 98 -19.11 -31.08 -4.46
CA ILE A 98 -19.88 -32.14 -3.80
C ILE A 98 -20.19 -31.74 -2.36
N THR A 99 -19.18 -31.25 -1.63
CA THR A 99 -19.32 -30.80 -0.24
C THR A 99 -20.17 -29.55 -0.16
N THR A 100 -19.96 -28.61 -1.08
CA THR A 100 -20.77 -27.38 -1.19
C THR A 100 -22.25 -27.71 -1.37
N TYR A 101 -22.61 -28.63 -2.29
CA TYR A 101 -24.02 -28.99 -2.54
C TYR A 101 -24.64 -29.74 -1.37
N LYS A 102 -23.88 -30.61 -0.71
CA LYS A 102 -24.31 -31.28 0.52
C LYS A 102 -24.61 -30.26 1.64
N ASN A 103 -23.76 -29.24 1.78
CA ASN A 103 -23.96 -28.18 2.77
C ASN A 103 -25.18 -27.31 2.41
N ILE A 104 -25.35 -26.94 1.14
CA ILE A 104 -26.51 -26.20 0.67
C ILE A 104 -27.82 -26.95 0.98
N ASP A 105 -27.89 -28.26 0.68
CA ASP A 105 -29.07 -29.08 1.01
C ASP A 105 -29.36 -29.09 2.53
N ARG A 106 -28.30 -29.17 3.36
CA ARG A 106 -28.44 -29.06 4.81
C ARG A 106 -28.99 -27.70 5.23
N TYR A 107 -28.44 -26.60 4.71
CA TYR A 107 -28.90 -25.24 5.00
C TYR A 107 -30.35 -25.05 4.57
N ARG A 108 -30.70 -25.47 3.35
CA ARG A 108 -32.06 -25.42 2.80
C ARG A 108 -33.06 -26.10 3.75
N LYS A 109 -32.76 -27.33 4.18
CA LYS A 109 -33.57 -28.09 5.15
C LYS A 109 -33.72 -27.38 6.50
N GLN A 110 -32.67 -26.71 6.98
CA GLN A 110 -32.75 -25.96 8.24
C GLN A 110 -33.57 -24.67 8.10
N LEU A 111 -33.42 -23.92 7.00
CA LEU A 111 -34.20 -22.72 6.72
C LEU A 111 -35.68 -23.04 6.51
N ASP A 112 -36.01 -24.14 5.82
CA ASP A 112 -37.40 -24.60 5.64
C ASP A 112 -38.08 -24.92 6.97
N LYS A 113 -37.35 -25.55 7.90
CA LYS A 113 -37.87 -25.87 9.24
C LYS A 113 -38.15 -24.65 10.09
N ILE A 114 -37.46 -23.53 9.86
CA ILE A 114 -37.74 -22.27 10.56
C ILE A 114 -38.98 -21.59 9.97
N GLY A 115 -39.25 -21.79 8.68
CA GLY A 115 -40.47 -21.31 8.02
C GLY A 115 -40.41 -19.84 7.59
N PHE A 116 -39.22 -19.36 7.20
CA PHE A 116 -39.05 -18.00 6.67
C PHE A 116 -39.80 -17.79 5.34
N SER A 117 -40.22 -16.55 5.08
CA SER A 117 -41.04 -16.10 3.94
C SER A 117 -40.23 -15.78 2.68
N PHE A 118 -39.29 -16.68 2.35
CA PHE A 118 -38.44 -16.54 1.18
C PHE A 118 -39.11 -16.96 -0.13
N ASP A 119 -38.77 -16.26 -1.22
CA ASP A 119 -39.08 -16.66 -2.59
C ASP A 119 -38.00 -17.62 -3.12
N TRP A 120 -38.21 -18.93 -2.93
CA TRP A 120 -37.28 -19.96 -3.37
C TRP A 120 -37.26 -20.20 -4.89
N ASP A 121 -38.22 -19.66 -5.65
CA ASP A 121 -38.15 -19.68 -7.12
C ASP A 121 -36.99 -18.80 -7.64
N ARG A 122 -36.44 -17.95 -6.77
CA ARG A 122 -35.34 -17.01 -7.05
C ARG A 122 -34.01 -17.42 -6.40
N GLU A 123 -33.86 -18.67 -5.96
CA GLU A 123 -32.61 -19.17 -5.40
C GLU A 123 -31.44 -19.00 -6.38
N VAL A 124 -30.31 -18.46 -5.90
CA VAL A 124 -29.04 -18.39 -6.64
C VAL A 124 -27.91 -19.00 -5.84
N ARG A 125 -26.89 -19.51 -6.55
CA ARG A 125 -25.67 -20.07 -5.98
C ARG A 125 -24.49 -19.47 -6.73
N THR A 126 -23.57 -18.80 -6.04
CA THR A 126 -22.47 -18.10 -6.74
C THR A 126 -21.55 -19.05 -7.51
N CYS A 127 -21.48 -20.34 -7.11
CA CYS A 127 -20.70 -21.35 -7.81
C CYS A 127 -21.40 -22.00 -9.04
N ASP A 128 -22.61 -21.60 -9.38
CA ASP A 128 -23.33 -22.12 -10.56
C ASP A 128 -22.87 -21.37 -11.83
N PRO A 129 -22.50 -22.07 -12.93
CA PRO A 129 -22.15 -21.41 -14.19
C PRO A 129 -23.21 -20.45 -14.72
N SER A 130 -24.50 -20.72 -14.48
CA SER A 130 -25.59 -19.82 -14.88
C SER A 130 -25.60 -18.50 -14.10
N TYR A 131 -24.96 -18.48 -12.93
CA TYR A 131 -24.77 -17.28 -12.12
C TYR A 131 -23.45 -16.57 -12.48
N TYR A 132 -22.31 -17.25 -12.33
CA TYR A 132 -21.00 -16.59 -12.47
C TYR A 132 -20.67 -16.19 -13.91
N LYS A 133 -21.43 -16.67 -14.92
CA LYS A 133 -21.41 -16.09 -16.28
C LYS A 133 -21.52 -14.56 -16.22
N TRP A 134 -22.36 -14.03 -15.34
CA TRP A 134 -22.61 -12.59 -15.22
C TRP A 134 -21.53 -11.86 -14.41
N THR A 135 -20.87 -12.55 -13.48
CA THR A 135 -19.66 -12.03 -12.85
C THR A 135 -18.51 -11.94 -13.85
N GLN A 136 -18.30 -12.98 -14.66
CA GLN A 136 -17.35 -12.99 -15.78
C GLN A 136 -17.65 -11.88 -16.79
N TRP A 137 -18.91 -11.75 -17.19
CA TRP A 137 -19.37 -10.67 -18.07
C TRP A 137 -19.04 -9.29 -17.49
N THR A 138 -19.31 -9.06 -16.20
CA THR A 138 -19.01 -7.76 -15.58
C THR A 138 -17.51 -7.50 -15.52
N PHE A 139 -16.68 -8.52 -15.30
CA PHE A 139 -15.23 -8.39 -15.39
C PHE A 139 -14.78 -7.98 -16.79
N ILE A 140 -15.36 -8.57 -17.85
CA ILE A 140 -15.12 -8.16 -19.25
C ILE A 140 -15.48 -6.69 -19.44
N GLN A 141 -16.63 -6.25 -18.93
CA GLN A 141 -17.01 -4.85 -19.00
C GLN A 141 -15.99 -3.95 -18.27
N LEU A 142 -15.59 -4.29 -17.05
CA LEU A 142 -14.56 -3.54 -16.32
C LEU A 142 -13.22 -3.51 -17.07
N PHE A 143 -12.84 -4.61 -17.74
CA PHE A 143 -11.64 -4.64 -18.58
C PHE A 143 -11.77 -3.70 -19.77
N ASN A 144 -12.93 -3.65 -20.42
CA ASN A 144 -13.20 -2.82 -21.60
C ASN A 144 -13.64 -1.39 -21.28
N HIS A 145 -13.48 -0.92 -20.04
CA HIS A 145 -13.81 0.45 -19.64
C HIS A 145 -12.65 1.12 -18.89
N TRP A 146 -12.59 2.44 -19.00
CA TRP A 146 -11.69 3.32 -18.25
C TRP A 146 -12.51 4.33 -17.45
N TYR A 147 -11.89 4.99 -16.45
CA TYR A 147 -12.57 6.02 -15.68
C TYR A 147 -12.20 7.42 -16.15
N ASN A 148 -13.19 8.14 -16.68
CA ASN A 148 -13.03 9.52 -17.13
C ASN A 148 -13.34 10.49 -15.99
N LYS A 149 -12.32 11.20 -15.51
CA LYS A 149 -12.44 12.18 -14.41
C LYS A 149 -13.24 13.41 -14.80
N LYS A 150 -13.26 13.80 -16.08
CA LYS A 150 -14.05 14.95 -16.58
C LYS A 150 -15.55 14.66 -16.54
N THR A 151 -15.97 13.48 -16.98
CA THR A 151 -17.38 13.07 -16.96
C THR A 151 -17.79 12.36 -15.67
N ASN A 152 -16.80 12.05 -14.81
CA ASN A 152 -16.93 11.39 -13.51
C ASN A 152 -17.64 10.03 -13.57
N LYS A 153 -17.31 9.22 -14.58
CA LYS A 153 -17.91 7.89 -14.81
C LYS A 153 -16.99 6.96 -15.61
N ALA A 154 -17.32 5.66 -15.59
CA ALA A 154 -16.78 4.70 -16.54
C ALA A 154 -17.22 4.99 -17.98
N GLU A 155 -16.30 4.86 -18.92
CA GLU A 155 -16.55 4.98 -20.36
C GLU A 155 -15.85 3.84 -21.12
N PRO A 156 -16.38 3.43 -22.29
CA PRO A 156 -15.75 2.39 -23.12
C PRO A 156 -14.30 2.74 -23.47
N ILE A 157 -13.42 1.75 -23.45
CA ILE A 157 -12.00 1.91 -23.77
C ILE A 157 -11.79 2.33 -25.24
N GLU A 158 -12.73 2.02 -26.12
CA GLU A 158 -12.73 2.41 -27.53
C GLU A 158 -12.76 3.94 -27.69
N ASN A 159 -13.48 4.64 -26.81
CA ASN A 159 -13.49 6.10 -26.79
C ASN A 159 -12.10 6.66 -26.45
N LEU A 160 -11.39 6.01 -25.53
CA LEU A 160 -10.03 6.39 -25.16
C LEU A 160 -9.05 6.16 -26.31
N ILE A 161 -9.16 5.02 -26.99
CA ILE A 161 -8.35 4.70 -28.17
C ILE A 161 -8.54 5.78 -29.24
N HIS A 162 -9.78 6.19 -29.51
CA HIS A 162 -10.04 7.25 -30.48
C HIS A 162 -9.42 8.61 -30.08
N ILE A 163 -9.40 8.93 -28.78
CA ILE A 163 -8.72 10.13 -28.28
C ILE A 163 -7.20 10.02 -28.49
N PHE A 164 -6.61 8.86 -28.22
CA PHE A 164 -5.18 8.61 -28.44
C PHE A 164 -4.80 8.71 -29.91
N GLU A 165 -5.61 8.16 -30.82
CA GLU A 165 -5.41 8.23 -32.27
C GLU A 165 -5.45 9.65 -32.83
N THR A 166 -6.17 10.57 -32.17
CA THR A 166 -6.40 11.94 -32.64
C THR A 166 -5.53 12.98 -31.95
N SER A 167 -5.23 12.79 -30.67
CA SER A 167 -4.58 13.82 -29.82
C SER A 167 -3.50 13.29 -28.89
N GLY A 168 -3.25 11.97 -28.85
CA GLY A 168 -2.37 11.38 -27.84
C GLY A 168 -2.99 11.42 -26.43
N ASN A 169 -2.16 11.38 -25.39
CA ASN A 169 -2.65 11.31 -24.00
C ASN A 169 -2.40 12.58 -23.16
N ARG A 170 -1.81 13.65 -23.70
CA ARG A 170 -1.46 14.85 -22.92
C ARG A 170 -2.65 15.48 -22.17
N ASP A 171 -3.80 15.62 -22.83
CA ASP A 171 -4.98 16.30 -22.27
C ASP A 171 -6.01 15.31 -21.67
N ILE A 172 -5.64 14.04 -21.54
CA ILE A 172 -6.52 13.01 -20.98
C ILE A 172 -6.71 13.23 -19.48
N SER A 173 -7.95 13.18 -19.02
CA SER A 173 -8.25 13.23 -17.58
C SER A 173 -8.79 11.88 -17.17
N ALA A 174 -7.87 10.93 -16.97
CA ALA A 174 -8.17 9.55 -16.60
C ALA A 174 -7.71 9.25 -15.17
N GLU A 175 -8.39 8.33 -14.50
CA GLU A 175 -7.73 7.57 -13.41
C GLU A 175 -6.90 6.46 -14.06
N CYS A 176 -5.59 6.52 -13.90
CA CYS A 176 -4.66 5.58 -14.52
C CYS A 176 -3.42 5.36 -13.65
N SER A 177 -2.70 4.27 -13.93
CA SER A 177 -1.33 4.09 -13.43
C SER A 177 -0.39 5.08 -14.14
N GLN A 178 0.82 5.29 -13.63
CA GLN A 178 1.81 6.19 -14.27
C GLN A 178 2.04 5.80 -15.74
N THR A 179 1.94 6.77 -16.65
CA THR A 179 2.20 6.59 -18.09
C THR A 179 2.96 7.76 -18.66
N ASP A 180 3.86 7.50 -19.61
CA ASP A 180 4.55 8.55 -20.37
C ASP A 180 3.61 9.31 -21.29
N GLU A 181 3.93 10.58 -21.58
CA GLU A 181 3.24 11.35 -22.62
C GLU A 181 3.58 10.82 -24.02
N PHE A 182 2.58 10.80 -24.89
CA PHE A 182 2.74 10.51 -26.32
C PHE A 182 1.74 11.31 -27.16
N SER A 183 2.18 11.63 -28.38
CA SER A 183 1.37 12.23 -29.44
C SER A 183 0.53 11.19 -30.19
N ALA A 184 -0.43 11.67 -30.98
CA ALA A 184 -1.22 10.83 -31.87
C ALA A 184 -0.36 10.06 -32.87
N GLU A 185 0.68 10.68 -33.43
CA GLU A 185 1.58 10.03 -34.38
C GLU A 185 2.37 8.90 -33.71
N GLU A 186 2.89 9.13 -32.50
CA GLU A 186 3.57 8.10 -31.72
C GLU A 186 2.62 6.95 -31.38
N TRP A 187 1.38 7.22 -30.96
CA TRP A 187 0.37 6.19 -30.72
C TRP A 187 0.08 5.34 -31.96
N ASN A 188 -0.14 5.98 -33.10
CA ASN A 188 -0.46 5.31 -34.36
C ASN A 188 0.72 4.49 -34.93
N SER A 189 1.95 4.83 -34.53
CA SER A 189 3.15 4.06 -34.89
C SER A 189 3.39 2.82 -34.01
N LYS A 190 2.72 2.72 -32.86
CA LYS A 190 2.90 1.61 -31.91
C LYS A 190 2.27 0.32 -32.44
N THR A 191 2.92 -0.79 -32.14
CA THR A 191 2.37 -2.13 -32.39
C THR A 191 1.15 -2.41 -31.50
N GLU A 192 0.30 -3.36 -31.90
CA GLU A 192 -0.85 -3.81 -31.10
C GLU A 192 -0.45 -4.15 -29.65
N LYS A 193 0.70 -4.83 -29.46
CA LYS A 193 1.22 -5.17 -28.14
C LYS A 193 1.51 -3.92 -27.31
N GLN A 194 2.25 -2.96 -27.86
CA GLN A 194 2.59 -1.70 -27.18
C GLN A 194 1.34 -0.88 -26.85
N GLN A 195 0.34 -0.86 -27.74
CA GLN A 195 -0.93 -0.20 -27.47
C GLN A 195 -1.67 -0.88 -26.31
N GLN A 196 -1.75 -2.22 -26.28
CA GLN A 196 -2.38 -2.95 -25.17
C GLN A 196 -1.65 -2.76 -23.83
N GLU A 197 -0.31 -2.69 -23.85
CA GLU A 197 0.50 -2.40 -22.65
C GLU A 197 0.15 -1.02 -22.08
N ILE A 198 0.03 0.00 -22.93
CA ILE A 198 -0.39 1.35 -22.50
C ILE A 198 -1.83 1.32 -21.99
N LEU A 199 -2.76 0.71 -22.73
CA LEU A 199 -4.18 0.66 -22.35
C LEU A 199 -4.39 -0.02 -21.00
N MET A 200 -3.56 -1.00 -20.63
CA MET A 200 -3.62 -1.66 -19.33
C MET A 200 -3.58 -0.66 -18.17
N ASN A 201 -2.85 0.45 -18.32
CA ASN A 201 -2.75 1.49 -17.29
C ASN A 201 -4.04 2.30 -17.12
N TYR A 202 -4.96 2.27 -18.08
CA TYR A 202 -6.21 3.04 -18.08
C TYR A 202 -7.45 2.19 -17.76
N ARG A 203 -7.37 0.86 -17.91
CA ARG A 203 -8.50 -0.05 -17.66
C ARG A 203 -8.93 -0.04 -16.19
N LEU A 204 -10.23 -0.27 -15.95
CA LEU A 204 -10.79 -0.43 -14.61
C LEU A 204 -10.47 -1.81 -14.02
N ALA A 205 -10.34 -2.84 -14.85
CA ALA A 205 -9.70 -4.10 -14.48
C ALA A 205 -8.33 -4.20 -15.16
N TYR A 206 -7.26 -4.26 -14.38
CA TYR A 206 -5.90 -4.18 -14.90
C TYR A 206 -4.96 -5.13 -14.18
N LEU A 207 -3.83 -5.42 -14.83
CA LEU A 207 -2.79 -6.31 -14.33
C LEU A 207 -1.59 -5.48 -13.86
N SER A 208 -1.12 -5.69 -12.64
CA SER A 208 0.03 -4.97 -12.08
C SER A 208 0.88 -5.86 -11.17
N ASP A 209 2.18 -5.59 -11.11
CA ASP A 209 3.02 -6.11 -10.03
C ASP A 209 2.66 -5.40 -8.73
N THR A 210 2.29 -6.17 -7.72
CA THR A 210 1.77 -5.62 -6.47
C THR A 210 2.32 -6.42 -5.30
N MET A 211 2.68 -5.70 -4.24
CA MET A 211 3.02 -6.34 -2.97
C MET A 211 1.74 -6.90 -2.36
N VAL A 212 1.63 -8.22 -2.34
CA VAL A 212 0.46 -8.97 -1.87
C VAL A 212 0.70 -9.53 -0.47
N ASN A 213 -0.40 -9.76 0.25
CA ASN A 213 -0.40 -10.55 1.46
C ASN A 213 -0.45 -12.03 1.06
N TRP A 214 0.67 -12.74 1.19
CA TRP A 214 0.80 -14.14 0.82
C TRP A 214 0.76 -15.04 2.05
N CYS A 215 -0.08 -16.07 2.01
CA CYS A 215 -0.17 -17.06 3.08
C CYS A 215 0.31 -18.42 2.57
N SER A 216 1.58 -18.76 2.83
CA SER A 216 2.21 -20.01 2.37
C SER A 216 1.47 -21.27 2.82
N ALA A 217 0.87 -21.27 4.02
CA ALA A 217 0.07 -22.39 4.52
C ALA A 217 -1.25 -22.59 3.74
N LEU A 218 -1.81 -21.53 3.17
CA LEU A 218 -3.02 -21.57 2.34
C LEU A 218 -2.69 -21.63 0.84
N GLY A 219 -1.44 -21.36 0.45
CA GLY A 219 -0.97 -21.33 -0.92
C GLY A 219 -1.63 -20.24 -1.76
N THR A 220 -2.02 -19.11 -1.16
CA THR A 220 -2.80 -18.08 -1.87
C THR A 220 -2.59 -16.66 -1.32
N VAL A 221 -2.85 -15.67 -2.18
CA VAL A 221 -2.98 -14.26 -1.80
C VAL A 221 -4.27 -14.02 -1.01
N LEU A 222 -4.17 -13.15 -0.01
CA LEU A 222 -5.25 -12.65 0.82
C LEU A 222 -5.47 -11.15 0.54
N ALA A 223 -6.71 -10.70 0.47
CA ALA A 223 -6.99 -9.26 0.51
C ALA A 223 -6.70 -8.68 1.90
N ASN A 224 -6.62 -7.36 2.01
CA ASN A 224 -6.33 -6.68 3.28
C ASN A 224 -7.35 -7.00 4.38
N ASP A 225 -8.60 -7.23 4.01
CA ASP A 225 -9.70 -7.65 4.90
C ASP A 225 -9.65 -9.16 5.27
N GLU A 226 -8.93 -9.99 4.52
CA GLU A 226 -8.69 -11.41 4.84
C GLU A 226 -7.46 -11.61 5.75
N VAL A 227 -6.78 -10.53 6.15
CA VAL A 227 -5.63 -10.53 7.05
C VAL A 227 -6.01 -9.83 8.34
N LYS A 228 -6.00 -10.59 9.43
CA LYS A 228 -6.22 -10.07 10.78
C LYS A 228 -5.08 -10.60 11.61
N ASP A 229 -4.28 -9.70 12.17
CA ASP A 229 -3.24 -10.18 13.07
C ASP A 229 -1.80 -9.97 12.58
N GLY A 230 -1.63 -9.70 11.28
CA GLY A 230 -0.49 -10.27 10.52
C GLY A 230 -0.68 -11.77 10.19
N PHE A 231 -1.87 -12.30 10.46
CA PHE A 231 -2.25 -13.69 10.23
C PHE A 231 -3.46 -13.75 9.29
N SER A 232 -3.65 -14.88 8.63
CA SER A 232 -4.85 -15.13 7.84
C SER A 232 -6.07 -15.16 8.76
N GLU A 233 -7.12 -14.40 8.41
CA GLU A 233 -8.40 -14.42 9.17
C GLU A 233 -8.91 -15.87 9.30
N ARG A 234 -8.76 -16.64 8.22
CA ARG A 234 -9.08 -18.07 8.18
C ARG A 234 -7.82 -18.89 8.42
N GLY A 235 -7.81 -19.65 9.51
CA GLY A 235 -6.74 -20.57 9.86
C GLY A 235 -5.64 -19.99 10.75
N GLY A 236 -5.52 -18.66 10.87
CA GLY A 236 -4.56 -18.03 11.77
C GLY A 236 -3.09 -18.29 11.39
N PHE A 237 -2.79 -18.39 10.10
CA PHE A 237 -1.44 -18.67 9.60
C PHE A 237 -0.67 -17.37 9.37
N PRO A 238 0.67 -17.33 9.58
CA PRO A 238 1.47 -16.15 9.28
C PRO A 238 1.33 -15.73 7.81
N VAL A 239 1.27 -14.42 7.60
CA VAL A 239 1.16 -13.80 6.28
C VAL A 239 2.43 -13.01 6.02
N GLU A 240 3.05 -13.23 4.87
CA GLU A 240 4.23 -12.49 4.41
C GLU A 240 3.89 -11.57 3.24
N ARG A 241 4.75 -10.58 2.99
CA ARG A 241 4.60 -9.69 1.84
C ARG A 241 5.42 -10.23 0.68
N LYS A 242 4.79 -10.43 -0.47
CA LYS A 242 5.45 -10.95 -1.68
C LYS A 242 5.11 -10.06 -2.87
N LEU A 243 6.07 -9.76 -3.73
CA LEU A 243 5.79 -9.08 -4.99
C LEU A 243 5.23 -10.11 -5.99
N MET A 244 4.02 -9.88 -6.50
CA MET A 244 3.39 -10.77 -7.45
C MET A 244 2.55 -9.98 -8.46
N LYS A 245 2.53 -10.44 -9.71
CA LYS A 245 1.60 -9.95 -10.72
C LYS A 245 0.17 -10.39 -10.37
N GLN A 246 -0.76 -9.45 -10.24
CA GLN A 246 -2.16 -9.73 -9.90
C GLN A 246 -3.12 -8.88 -10.75
N TRP A 247 -4.33 -9.40 -10.95
CA TRP A 247 -5.46 -8.58 -11.39
C TRP A 247 -5.96 -7.70 -10.24
N SER A 248 -6.21 -6.45 -10.54
CA SER A 248 -6.74 -5.44 -9.62
C SER A 248 -7.93 -4.72 -10.25
N LEU A 249 -8.89 -4.33 -9.41
CA LEU A 249 -9.97 -3.44 -9.81
C LEU A 249 -9.70 -2.03 -9.29
N ARG A 250 -9.83 -1.04 -10.18
CA ARG A 250 -9.61 0.38 -9.94
C ARG A 250 -10.72 1.04 -9.12
N VAL A 251 -10.96 0.51 -7.92
CA VAL A 251 -12.00 0.96 -7.00
C VAL A 251 -11.72 2.39 -6.50
N THR A 252 -10.43 2.77 -6.42
CA THR A 252 -10.02 4.13 -6.01
C THR A 252 -10.55 5.23 -6.93
N ALA A 253 -10.77 4.94 -8.21
CA ALA A 253 -11.40 5.88 -9.16
C ALA A 253 -12.79 6.35 -8.69
N TYR A 254 -13.48 5.52 -7.90
CA TYR A 254 -14.81 5.80 -7.37
C TYR A 254 -14.79 6.32 -5.93
N ALA A 255 -13.63 6.54 -5.32
CA ALA A 255 -13.51 6.85 -3.89
C ALA A 255 -14.36 8.06 -3.45
N GLN A 256 -14.32 9.17 -4.20
CA GLN A 256 -15.16 10.34 -3.91
C GLN A 256 -16.65 10.01 -4.04
N ARG A 257 -17.06 9.33 -5.12
CA ARG A 257 -18.47 8.94 -5.33
C ARG A 257 -18.97 7.97 -4.26
N LEU A 258 -18.09 7.10 -3.77
CA LEU A 258 -18.39 6.21 -2.65
C LEU A 258 -18.56 6.99 -1.34
N LEU A 259 -17.87 8.11 -1.13
CA LEU A 259 -18.10 9.00 0.02
C LEU A 259 -19.41 9.77 -0.14
N ASP A 260 -19.61 10.46 -1.26
CA ASP A 260 -20.80 11.27 -1.54
C ASP A 260 -22.09 10.43 -1.49
N GLY A 261 -21.99 9.16 -1.88
CA GLY A 261 -23.09 8.22 -1.79
C GLY A 261 -23.57 7.96 -0.36
N LEU A 262 -22.68 7.93 0.64
CA LEU A 262 -23.03 7.65 2.04
C LEU A 262 -24.02 8.66 2.63
N ASP A 263 -23.96 9.91 2.17
CA ASP A 263 -24.84 10.98 2.64
C ASP A 263 -26.29 10.78 2.19
N LYS A 264 -26.51 9.98 1.14
CA LYS A 264 -27.83 9.66 0.58
C LYS A 264 -28.47 8.40 1.18
N LEU A 265 -27.71 7.63 1.98
CA LEU A 265 -28.13 6.33 2.50
C LEU A 265 -28.78 6.44 3.89
N ASP A 266 -29.85 5.69 4.13
CA ASP A 266 -30.48 5.53 5.46
C ASP A 266 -29.74 4.44 6.26
N TRP A 267 -28.47 4.68 6.55
CA TRP A 267 -27.59 3.79 7.33
C TRP A 267 -27.22 4.45 8.65
N PHE A 268 -26.89 3.66 9.66
CA PHE A 268 -26.35 4.17 10.92
C PHE A 268 -25.04 4.92 10.71
N ASP A 269 -24.86 6.04 11.42
CA ASP A 269 -23.66 6.88 11.31
C ASP A 269 -22.39 6.10 11.63
N SER A 270 -22.43 5.20 12.62
CA SER A 270 -21.27 4.35 12.94
C SER A 270 -20.79 3.52 11.75
N LEU A 271 -21.69 3.00 10.92
CA LEU A 271 -21.33 2.24 9.72
C LEU A 271 -20.82 3.15 8.60
N LYS A 272 -21.42 4.33 8.44
CA LYS A 272 -20.92 5.36 7.50
C LYS A 272 -19.52 5.80 7.88
N GLU A 273 -19.25 6.05 9.16
CA GLU A 273 -17.94 6.41 9.68
C GLU A 273 -16.90 5.32 9.46
N VAL A 274 -17.27 4.04 9.63
CA VAL A 274 -16.38 2.93 9.28
C VAL A 274 -15.96 2.99 7.80
N GLN A 275 -16.89 3.26 6.88
CA GLN A 275 -16.54 3.43 5.46
C GLN A 275 -15.77 4.73 5.18
N ARG A 276 -16.13 5.87 5.79
CA ARG A 276 -15.39 7.13 5.64
C ARG A 276 -13.95 6.98 6.08
N ASN A 277 -13.71 6.34 7.23
CA ASN A 277 -12.36 6.07 7.74
C ASN A 277 -11.58 5.06 6.91
N TRP A 278 -12.28 4.09 6.31
CA TRP A 278 -11.65 3.11 5.40
C TRP A 278 -11.25 3.74 4.07
N ILE A 279 -12.14 4.55 3.48
CA ILE A 279 -11.84 5.30 2.26
C ILE A 279 -10.76 6.35 2.53
N GLY A 280 -10.82 6.99 3.70
CA GLY A 280 -9.79 7.86 4.26
C GLY A 280 -9.39 8.98 3.33
N ARG A 281 -10.35 9.82 2.94
CA ARG A 281 -10.09 11.01 2.13
C ARG A 281 -9.31 12.03 2.94
N SER A 282 -8.29 12.58 2.32
CA SER A 282 -7.44 13.62 2.89
C SER A 282 -7.11 14.66 1.82
N GLU A 283 -7.29 15.93 2.14
CA GLU A 283 -6.84 17.04 1.30
C GLU A 283 -5.48 17.51 1.77
N GLY A 284 -4.58 17.78 0.83
CA GLY A 284 -3.21 18.14 1.15
C GLY A 284 -2.44 18.63 -0.06
N ALA A 285 -1.12 18.54 0.04
CA ALA A 285 -0.20 18.84 -1.04
C ALA A 285 0.73 17.66 -1.29
N MET A 286 1.04 17.41 -2.57
CA MET A 286 2.26 16.73 -2.96
C MET A 286 3.38 17.77 -2.95
N VAL A 287 4.52 17.45 -2.35
CA VAL A 287 5.66 18.36 -2.22
C VAL A 287 6.94 17.64 -2.60
N GLU A 288 7.74 18.29 -3.42
CA GLU A 288 9.02 17.81 -3.91
C GLU A 288 10.17 18.32 -3.00
N PHE A 289 10.91 17.39 -2.40
CA PHE A 289 12.10 17.68 -1.61
C PHE A 289 13.35 17.30 -2.40
N PRO A 290 14.13 18.27 -2.91
CA PRO A 290 15.38 17.98 -3.58
C PRO A 290 16.35 17.28 -2.64
N LEU A 291 16.99 16.21 -3.10
CA LEU A 291 18.12 15.62 -2.36
C LEU A 291 19.27 16.62 -2.29
N HIS A 292 19.89 16.74 -1.11
CA HIS A 292 21.14 17.46 -1.01
C HIS A 292 22.21 16.66 -1.77
N PRO A 293 22.94 17.26 -2.72
CA PRO A 293 24.04 16.57 -3.41
C PRO A 293 25.09 16.17 -2.37
N SER A 294 25.34 14.88 -2.19
CA SER A 294 26.29 14.42 -1.17
C SER A 294 27.72 14.56 -1.70
N PRO A 295 28.59 15.41 -1.11
CA PRO A 295 30.01 15.19 -1.22
C PRO A 295 30.36 14.01 -0.32
N ALA A 296 30.84 12.91 -0.90
CA ALA A 296 31.45 11.86 -0.10
C ALA A 296 32.69 12.43 0.63
N LEU A 297 32.68 12.33 1.97
CA LEU A 297 33.80 12.37 2.96
C LEU A 297 34.24 13.77 3.52
N PRO A 298 34.82 13.84 4.74
CA PRO A 298 34.13 14.14 5.99
C PRO A 298 34.56 15.50 6.61
N ILE A 299 33.69 16.14 7.39
CA ILE A 299 34.09 17.25 8.27
C ILE A 299 34.27 16.69 9.69
N GLY A 300 35.52 16.65 10.15
CA GLY A 300 35.83 16.52 11.57
C GLY A 300 35.91 17.90 12.22
N GLU A 301 35.09 18.13 13.26
CA GLU A 301 35.54 18.40 14.63
C GLU A 301 34.34 18.48 15.59
N GLY A 302 34.42 17.73 16.69
CA GLY A 302 33.49 17.76 17.82
C GLY A 302 32.68 16.47 17.98
N GLU A 303 33.15 15.57 18.85
CA GLU A 303 32.32 14.51 19.43
C GLU A 303 31.00 15.13 19.94
N LYS A 304 29.90 14.84 19.23
CA LYS A 304 28.56 14.89 19.79
C LYS A 304 27.87 13.58 19.39
N ASN A 305 27.71 12.72 20.39
CA ASN A 305 26.80 11.57 20.46
C ASN A 305 26.19 11.14 19.12
N HIS A 306 26.84 10.21 18.42
CA HIS A 306 26.17 9.50 17.34
C HIS A 306 25.20 8.49 17.96
N PRO A 307 23.91 8.49 17.58
CA PRO A 307 22.97 7.48 18.04
C PRO A 307 23.35 6.13 17.42
N THR A 308 23.61 5.15 18.30
CA THR A 308 23.80 3.75 17.94
C THR A 308 22.46 3.17 17.46
N PRO A 309 22.42 2.32 16.41
CA PRO A 309 21.19 1.66 15.98
C PRO A 309 20.52 0.95 17.16
N THR A 310 19.30 1.36 17.49
CA THR A 310 18.50 0.79 18.58
C THR A 310 17.70 -0.39 18.04
N LEU A 311 18.35 -1.56 17.92
CA LEU A 311 17.65 -2.78 17.59
C LEU A 311 16.81 -3.25 18.80
N PRO A 312 15.56 -3.71 18.58
CA PRO A 312 14.81 -4.38 19.61
C PRO A 312 15.45 -5.75 19.90
N ASN A 313 16.28 -5.80 20.96
CA ASN A 313 16.93 -6.99 21.57
C ASN A 313 18.44 -7.14 21.34
N SER A 314 19.24 -6.09 21.56
CA SER A 314 20.70 -6.22 21.64
C SER A 314 21.18 -6.65 23.05
N GLU A 315 20.73 -7.79 23.53
CA GLU A 315 21.51 -8.58 24.49
C GLU A 315 21.80 -9.94 23.82
N GLU A 316 23.07 -10.33 23.79
CA GLU A 316 23.62 -11.56 23.21
C GLU A 316 23.87 -11.61 21.70
N VAL A 317 24.93 -10.94 21.22
CA VAL A 317 25.94 -11.56 20.32
C VAL A 317 27.29 -10.88 20.56
N LYS A 318 28.13 -11.45 21.44
CA LYS A 318 29.58 -11.23 21.40
C LYS A 318 30.19 -12.47 20.75
N SER A 319 30.65 -12.35 19.51
CA SER A 319 31.51 -13.34 18.90
C SER A 319 32.66 -12.67 18.16
N SER A 320 33.84 -13.19 18.48
CA SER A 320 35.17 -12.79 18.07
C SER A 320 35.36 -12.71 16.56
N ILE A 321 36.04 -11.67 16.09
CA ILE A 321 37.20 -11.66 15.15
C ILE A 321 37.41 -10.19 14.76
N TYR A 322 38.35 -9.50 15.42
CA TYR A 322 39.04 -8.34 14.86
C TYR A 322 40.44 -8.31 15.46
N THR A 323 41.34 -9.02 14.80
CA THR A 323 42.77 -8.86 14.98
C THR A 323 43.16 -7.48 14.45
N SER A 324 43.89 -6.77 15.29
CA SER A 324 44.44 -5.43 15.14
C SER A 324 45.10 -5.14 13.78
N VAL A 325 44.59 -4.15 13.06
CA VAL A 325 45.36 -3.36 12.08
C VAL A 325 45.53 -1.95 12.67
N LYS A 326 46.79 -1.52 12.83
CA LYS A 326 47.13 -0.20 13.37
C LYS A 326 46.60 0.91 12.46
N LYS A 327 45.93 1.88 13.08
CA LYS A 327 45.35 3.10 12.51
C LYS A 327 46.46 4.15 12.39
N ASP A 328 47.06 4.33 11.21
CA ASP A 328 48.08 5.37 10.97
C ASP A 328 47.72 6.37 9.84
N THR A 329 46.54 6.26 9.24
CA THR A 329 46.02 7.26 8.28
C THR A 329 45.22 8.34 9.02
N PRO A 330 45.63 9.62 9.02
CA PRO A 330 44.86 10.68 9.64
C PRO A 330 43.52 10.90 8.92
N PRO A 331 42.46 11.42 9.58
CA PRO A 331 41.09 11.52 9.05
C PRO A 331 40.89 12.45 7.83
N PHE A 332 41.96 13.01 7.27
CA PHE A 332 41.94 14.10 6.29
C PHE A 332 42.60 13.74 4.96
N TYR A 333 42.79 12.45 4.67
CA TYR A 333 43.52 11.97 3.50
C TYR A 333 42.64 11.06 2.63
N ASN A 334 42.53 11.42 1.35
CA ASN A 334 41.72 10.73 0.33
C ASN A 334 42.56 9.64 -0.38
N THR A 335 43.31 8.84 0.39
CA THR A 335 44.30 7.88 -0.09
C THR A 335 44.31 6.65 0.83
N ASP A 336 44.51 5.44 0.27
CA ASP A 336 44.61 4.22 1.07
C ASP A 336 45.82 4.23 2.02
N SER A 337 45.77 3.39 3.06
CA SER A 337 46.78 3.40 4.13
C SER A 337 48.19 3.00 3.68
N GLN A 338 48.31 2.15 2.64
CA GLN A 338 49.61 1.73 2.12
C GLN A 338 50.21 2.84 1.26
N MET A 339 49.42 3.42 0.36
CA MET A 339 49.85 4.51 -0.52
C MET A 339 50.17 5.79 0.26
N TRP A 340 49.40 6.08 1.32
CA TRP A 340 49.68 7.19 2.22
C TRP A 340 51.04 7.05 2.91
N ALA A 341 51.40 5.85 3.36
CA ALA A 341 52.71 5.59 3.98
C ALA A 341 53.88 5.87 3.02
N LEU A 342 53.69 5.60 1.71
CA LEU A 342 54.67 5.87 0.66
C LEU A 342 54.78 7.35 0.30
N LEU A 343 53.64 8.07 0.19
CA LEU A 343 53.60 9.44 -0.33
C LEU A 343 53.77 10.52 0.75
N LYS A 344 53.48 10.22 2.02
CA LYS A 344 53.56 11.19 3.13
C LYS A 344 54.94 11.84 3.27
N GLU A 345 56.01 11.05 3.19
CA GLU A 345 57.37 11.59 3.32
C GLU A 345 57.78 12.39 2.08
N LYS A 346 57.34 11.98 0.88
CA LYS A 346 57.53 12.77 -0.35
C LYS A 346 56.79 14.12 -0.31
N ALA A 347 55.55 14.13 0.17
CA ALA A 347 54.77 15.36 0.36
C ALA A 347 55.41 16.29 1.41
N LYS A 348 55.98 15.73 2.48
CA LYS A 348 56.74 16.51 3.47
C LYS A 348 58.03 17.09 2.87
N GLU A 349 58.74 16.32 2.05
CA GLU A 349 59.95 16.78 1.38
C GLU A 349 59.64 17.91 0.38
N ALA A 350 58.58 17.77 -0.43
CA ALA A 350 58.12 18.80 -1.35
C ALA A 350 57.82 20.13 -0.61
N ARG A 351 57.18 20.06 0.57
CA ARG A 351 56.94 21.26 1.41
C ARG A 351 58.21 21.93 1.95
N LYS A 352 59.33 21.20 2.02
CA LYS A 352 60.63 21.74 2.47
C LYS A 352 61.44 22.35 1.32
N LYS A 353 61.16 21.94 0.08
CA LYS A 353 61.87 22.38 -1.13
C LYS A 353 60.88 22.87 -2.19
N PRO A 354 60.03 23.89 -1.89
CA PRO A 354 59.12 24.44 -2.87
C PRO A 354 59.88 25.13 -4.01
N THR A 355 59.28 25.20 -5.19
CA THR A 355 59.77 26.06 -6.27
C THR A 355 59.60 27.54 -5.89
N GLU A 356 60.23 28.43 -6.66
CA GLU A 356 60.09 29.88 -6.48
C GLU A 356 58.62 30.31 -6.63
N ALA A 357 57.94 29.83 -7.67
CA ALA A 357 56.51 30.10 -7.91
C ALA A 357 55.61 29.56 -6.80
N GLU A 358 55.82 28.31 -6.35
CA GLU A 358 55.06 27.72 -5.24
C GLU A 358 55.23 28.50 -3.92
N SER A 359 56.43 29.03 -3.68
CA SER A 359 56.72 29.85 -2.50
C SER A 359 55.97 31.18 -2.55
N ILE A 360 55.98 31.84 -3.71
CA ILE A 360 55.30 33.12 -3.94
C ILE A 360 53.79 32.97 -3.76
N ILE A 361 53.17 31.97 -4.40
CA ILE A 361 51.72 31.77 -4.33
C ILE A 361 51.26 31.30 -2.94
N TRP A 362 52.06 30.48 -2.25
CA TRP A 362 51.70 29.99 -0.92
C TRP A 362 51.58 31.10 0.13
N GLU A 363 52.43 32.13 0.08
CA GLU A 363 52.35 33.28 1.00
C GLU A 363 51.03 34.05 0.86
N ARG A 364 50.41 34.01 -0.33
CA ARG A 364 49.11 34.64 -0.61
C ARG A 364 47.92 33.73 -0.33
N LEU A 365 48.09 32.41 -0.36
CA LEU A 365 47.00 31.44 -0.14
C LEU A 365 46.88 30.94 1.31
N ARG A 366 47.96 31.00 2.10
CA ARG A 366 47.99 30.51 3.49
C ARG A 366 47.05 31.30 4.41
N ASN A 367 46.71 30.72 5.56
CA ASN A 367 45.94 31.38 6.63
C ASN A 367 44.57 31.93 6.20
N LYS A 368 43.94 31.37 5.16
CA LYS A 368 42.64 31.82 4.62
C LYS A 368 42.63 33.29 4.14
N GLN A 369 43.76 33.80 3.63
CA GLN A 369 43.83 35.18 3.12
C GLN A 369 42.82 35.47 1.98
N ILE A 370 42.38 34.45 1.25
CA ILE A 370 41.36 34.54 0.20
C ILE A 370 39.98 34.01 0.62
N GLY A 371 39.71 33.91 1.93
CA GLY A 371 38.44 33.39 2.49
C GLY A 371 38.38 31.86 2.62
N TYR A 372 39.10 31.10 1.78
CA TYR A 372 39.07 29.63 1.77
C TYR A 372 40.28 28.97 2.44
N LYS A 373 40.10 27.76 3.00
CA LYS A 373 41.21 26.97 3.56
C LYS A 373 41.97 26.22 2.45
N ILE A 374 43.17 26.68 2.13
CA ILE A 374 44.07 26.04 1.16
C ILE A 374 45.12 25.18 1.86
N ARG A 375 45.38 23.98 1.33
CA ARG A 375 46.45 23.08 1.76
C ARG A 375 47.48 22.96 0.64
N ARG A 376 48.78 22.95 0.97
CA ARG A 376 49.87 22.71 0.01
C ARG A 376 50.39 21.28 0.03
N GLN A 377 50.83 20.79 -1.12
CA GLN A 377 51.46 19.48 -1.31
C GLN A 377 50.62 18.39 -0.66
N HIS A 378 49.34 18.35 -1.05
CA HIS A 378 48.33 17.47 -0.46
C HIS A 378 48.23 16.18 -1.25
N VAL A 379 48.00 15.06 -0.56
CA VAL A 379 47.93 13.76 -1.22
C VAL A 379 46.47 13.43 -1.50
N ILE A 380 46.16 13.13 -2.76
CA ILE A 380 44.83 12.74 -3.26
C ILE A 380 45.02 11.51 -4.13
N ASP A 381 44.38 10.39 -3.78
CA ASP A 381 44.60 9.09 -4.41
C ASP A 381 46.10 8.76 -4.50
N ARG A 382 46.64 8.52 -5.70
CA ARG A 382 48.07 8.24 -5.93
C ARG A 382 48.92 9.48 -6.24
N PHE A 383 48.36 10.69 -6.14
CA PHE A 383 49.00 11.93 -6.55
C PHE A 383 49.32 12.88 -5.39
N ILE A 384 50.37 13.70 -5.56
CA ILE A 384 50.66 14.85 -4.69
C ILE A 384 50.38 16.09 -5.53
N VAL A 385 49.40 16.88 -5.09
CA VAL A 385 48.96 18.11 -5.77
C VAL A 385 49.52 19.34 -5.07
N ASP A 386 49.86 20.38 -5.84
CA ASP A 386 50.59 21.53 -5.32
C ASP A 386 49.78 22.31 -4.29
N PHE A 387 48.52 22.62 -4.60
CA PHE A 387 47.57 23.18 -3.65
C PHE A 387 46.15 22.62 -3.83
N VAL A 388 45.36 22.60 -2.75
CA VAL A 388 43.96 22.17 -2.80
C VAL A 388 43.08 22.97 -1.84
N CYS A 389 41.90 23.36 -2.32
CA CYS A 389 40.75 23.78 -1.54
C CYS A 389 39.79 22.59 -1.42
N LEU A 390 39.82 21.89 -0.28
CA LEU A 390 38.93 20.74 -0.05
C LEU A 390 37.45 21.16 -0.01
N GLU A 391 37.17 22.34 0.54
CA GLU A 391 35.81 22.90 0.65
C GLU A 391 35.13 23.10 -0.72
N LYS A 392 35.91 23.41 -1.76
CA LYS A 392 35.43 23.66 -3.12
C LYS A 392 35.84 22.58 -4.11
N MET A 393 36.37 21.45 -3.61
CA MET A 393 36.92 20.36 -4.42
C MET A 393 37.79 20.87 -5.57
N THR A 394 38.66 21.85 -5.31
CA THR A 394 39.46 22.51 -6.36
C THR A 394 40.94 22.33 -6.08
N ILE A 395 41.65 21.78 -7.06
CA ILE A 395 43.10 21.59 -7.08
C ILE A 395 43.71 22.73 -7.90
N ILE A 396 44.81 23.28 -7.42
CA ILE A 396 45.58 24.34 -8.07
C ILE A 396 46.99 23.79 -8.28
N GLU A 397 47.38 23.55 -9.54
CA GLU A 397 48.70 23.04 -9.92
C GLU A 397 49.56 24.15 -10.53
N ILE A 398 50.86 24.14 -10.24
CA ILE A 398 51.84 25.08 -10.78
C ILE A 398 52.76 24.35 -11.76
N ASP A 399 52.48 24.49 -13.05
CA ASP A 399 53.16 23.72 -14.08
C ASP A 399 54.47 24.39 -14.57
N GLY A 400 55.46 23.55 -14.87
CA GLY A 400 56.66 23.93 -15.63
C GLY A 400 56.43 23.95 -17.14
N LYS A 401 57.48 24.24 -17.93
CA LYS A 401 57.40 24.14 -19.41
C LYS A 401 57.00 22.71 -19.81
N ILE A 402 55.85 22.57 -20.48
CA ILE A 402 55.29 21.29 -20.92
C ILE A 402 56.18 20.73 -22.04
N HIS A 403 56.69 19.49 -21.87
CA HIS A 403 57.34 18.72 -22.93
C HIS A 403 56.31 17.79 -23.60
N ASP A 404 56.41 17.54 -24.91
CA ASP A 404 55.45 16.73 -25.70
C ASP A 404 55.19 15.32 -25.13
N THR A 405 56.10 14.76 -24.33
CA THR A 405 55.97 13.44 -23.69
C THR A 405 55.16 13.42 -22.40
N GLN A 406 54.79 14.58 -21.82
CA GLN A 406 54.06 14.67 -20.54
C GLN A 406 52.55 14.91 -20.70
N ILE A 407 52.09 15.25 -21.91
CA ILE A 407 50.70 15.67 -22.17
C ILE A 407 49.70 14.55 -21.86
N GLU A 408 50.01 13.31 -22.24
CA GLU A 408 49.09 12.18 -22.04
C GLU A 408 49.00 11.75 -20.58
N GLU A 409 50.13 11.79 -19.84
CA GLU A 409 50.17 11.48 -18.41
C GLU A 409 49.43 12.52 -17.57
N ASP A 410 49.57 13.82 -17.90
CA ASP A 410 48.84 14.90 -17.24
C ASP A 410 47.34 14.87 -17.52
N ARG A 411 46.96 14.43 -18.72
CA ARG A 411 45.56 14.19 -19.10
C ARG A 411 44.97 13.05 -18.28
N GLU A 412 45.64 11.90 -18.21
CA GLU A 412 45.19 10.76 -17.40
C GLU A 412 45.08 11.13 -15.91
N ARG A 413 46.07 11.85 -15.37
CA ARG A 413 46.06 12.38 -14.00
C ARG A 413 44.84 13.27 -13.75
N THR A 414 44.57 14.20 -14.66
CA THR A 414 43.44 15.13 -14.54
C THR A 414 42.11 14.40 -14.65
N GLU A 415 41.98 13.40 -15.53
CA GLU A 415 40.79 12.56 -15.64
C GLU A 415 40.51 11.78 -14.35
N ILE A 416 41.53 11.23 -13.70
CA ILE A 416 41.37 10.53 -12.42
C ILE A 416 40.94 11.49 -11.31
N LEU A 417 41.58 12.65 -11.20
CA LEU A 417 41.22 13.66 -10.19
C LEU A 417 39.79 14.20 -10.40
N ASN A 418 39.38 14.38 -11.66
CA ASN A 418 38.00 14.74 -12.02
C ASN A 418 36.99 13.65 -11.64
N LYS A 419 37.31 12.37 -11.86
CA LYS A 419 36.48 11.24 -11.40
C LYS A 419 36.34 11.17 -9.88
N LEU A 420 37.32 11.70 -9.14
CA LEU A 420 37.27 11.85 -7.68
C LEU A 420 36.53 13.12 -7.22
N GLY A 421 35.91 13.85 -8.16
CA GLY A 421 35.10 15.04 -7.90
C GLY A 421 35.89 16.34 -7.78
N PHE A 422 37.21 16.32 -8.02
CA PHE A 422 38.02 17.54 -8.00
C PHE A 422 37.99 18.25 -9.35
N SER A 423 38.18 19.56 -9.34
CA SER A 423 38.48 20.33 -10.55
C SER A 423 39.88 20.89 -10.47
N VAL A 424 40.64 20.75 -11.55
CA VAL A 424 42.04 21.18 -11.61
C VAL A 424 42.13 22.49 -12.38
N ILE A 425 42.69 23.52 -11.76
CA ILE A 425 43.13 24.76 -12.43
C ILE A 425 44.66 24.82 -12.39
N ARG A 426 45.27 25.24 -13.51
CA ARG A 426 46.72 25.22 -13.73
C ARG A 426 47.23 26.62 -14.00
N PHE A 427 48.39 26.95 -13.46
CA PHE A 427 49.12 28.19 -13.73
C PHE A 427 50.58 27.87 -14.05
N SER A 428 51.17 28.57 -15.01
CA SER A 428 52.60 28.41 -15.30
C SER A 428 53.48 29.10 -14.25
N ASN A 429 54.71 28.61 -14.06
CA ASN A 429 55.70 29.29 -13.22
C ASN A 429 55.87 30.78 -13.57
N ASP A 430 55.90 31.11 -14.86
CA ASP A 430 56.09 32.49 -15.33
C ASP A 430 54.89 33.39 -14.97
N GLU A 431 53.65 32.88 -15.07
CA GLU A 431 52.44 33.62 -14.66
C GLU A 431 52.45 33.94 -13.16
N VAL A 432 52.84 32.98 -12.33
CA VAL A 432 52.90 33.16 -10.87
C VAL A 432 53.99 34.16 -10.47
N ILE A 433 55.16 34.10 -11.12
CA ILE A 433 56.30 34.97 -10.80
C ILE A 433 56.04 36.41 -11.28
N THR A 434 55.45 36.58 -12.47
CA THR A 434 55.27 37.91 -13.07
C THR A 434 53.97 38.60 -12.69
N SER A 435 52.90 37.85 -12.40
CA SER A 435 51.53 38.36 -12.32
C SER A 435 50.72 37.75 -11.18
N ILE A 436 51.30 37.65 -9.98
CA ILE A 436 50.70 36.96 -8.83
C ILE A 436 49.31 37.48 -8.43
N ASP A 437 49.06 38.79 -8.49
CA ASP A 437 47.76 39.34 -8.08
C ASP A 437 46.64 38.92 -9.04
N GLU A 438 46.92 38.83 -10.36
CA GLU A 438 45.96 38.30 -11.34
C GLU A 438 45.69 36.80 -11.12
N VAL A 439 46.73 36.03 -10.75
CA VAL A 439 46.58 34.60 -10.43
C VAL A 439 45.69 34.43 -9.19
N ILE A 440 45.89 35.24 -8.16
CA ILE A 440 45.07 35.18 -6.93
C ILE A 440 43.63 35.63 -7.19
N GLU A 441 43.42 36.63 -8.03
CA GLU A 441 42.08 37.03 -8.47
C GLU A 441 41.39 35.91 -9.24
N LYS A 442 42.06 35.28 -10.21
CA LYS A 442 41.53 34.12 -10.95
C LYS A 442 41.17 32.96 -10.02
N ILE A 443 42.01 32.63 -9.04
CA ILE A 443 41.71 31.58 -8.05
C ILE A 443 40.50 31.97 -7.20
N SER A 444 40.45 33.20 -6.70
CA SER A 444 39.37 33.66 -5.82
C SER A 444 38.03 33.70 -6.57
N THR A 445 38.02 34.26 -7.78
CA THR A 445 36.86 34.28 -8.67
C THR A 445 36.42 32.87 -9.00
N TYR A 446 37.34 31.98 -9.41
CA TYR A 446 37.02 30.59 -9.67
C TYR A 446 36.40 29.92 -8.45
N LEU A 447 36.97 30.04 -7.24
CA LEU A 447 36.42 29.41 -6.03
C LEU A 447 35.06 29.99 -5.60
N ASN A 448 34.84 31.30 -5.82
CA ASN A 448 33.58 31.97 -5.53
C ASN A 448 32.47 31.56 -6.51
N GLU A 449 32.80 31.50 -7.80
CA GLU A 449 31.90 31.09 -8.88
C GLU A 449 31.75 29.57 -8.99
N LYS A 450 32.69 28.81 -8.40
CA LYS A 450 32.65 27.35 -8.35
C LYS A 450 31.43 26.92 -7.58
N VAL A 451 30.40 26.63 -8.35
CA VAL A 451 29.33 25.73 -7.98
C VAL A 451 29.89 24.32 -8.15
N LEU A 452 29.82 23.51 -7.10
CA LEU A 452 30.21 22.10 -7.19
C LEU A 452 29.43 21.48 -8.36
N PRO A 453 30.06 20.67 -9.22
CA PRO A 453 29.34 20.02 -10.32
C PRO A 453 28.16 19.27 -9.71
N TYR A 454 26.98 19.77 -10.06
CA TYR A 454 25.70 19.18 -9.70
C TYR A 454 25.75 17.71 -10.07
N GLY A 455 25.22 16.85 -9.21
CA GLY A 455 25.10 15.43 -9.50
C GLY A 455 24.18 15.21 -10.67
N GLU A 456 24.71 15.26 -11.90
CA GLU A 456 24.04 14.70 -13.08
C GLU A 456 23.91 13.17 -12.99
N ASP A 457 24.42 12.53 -11.93
CA ASP A 457 24.15 11.11 -11.66
C ASP A 457 23.52 10.82 -10.28
N SER A 458 22.95 11.81 -9.58
CA SER A 458 22.06 11.53 -8.43
C SER A 458 20.96 12.57 -8.16
N GLY A 459 20.60 13.39 -9.16
CA GLY A 459 19.52 14.41 -9.14
C GLY A 459 18.10 13.88 -8.90
N GLY A 460 17.89 13.22 -7.75
CA GLY A 460 16.59 12.73 -7.32
C GLY A 460 15.84 13.74 -6.47
N VAL A 461 14.54 13.77 -6.65
CA VAL A 461 13.58 14.46 -5.78
C VAL A 461 12.85 13.39 -4.97
N ILE A 462 12.65 13.65 -3.67
CA ILE A 462 11.78 12.82 -2.84
C ILE A 462 10.43 13.52 -2.75
N GLU A 463 9.40 12.88 -3.30
CA GLU A 463 8.03 13.36 -3.22
C GLU A 463 7.40 12.94 -1.88
N VAL A 464 6.69 13.86 -1.23
CA VAL A 464 5.94 13.59 0.00
C VAL A 464 4.53 14.16 -0.09
N PHE A 465 3.55 13.38 0.36
CA PHE A 465 2.20 13.88 0.57
C PHE A 465 2.01 14.33 2.02
N THR A 466 1.47 15.53 2.22
CA THR A 466 1.12 16.03 3.56
C THR A 466 -0.29 16.64 3.59
N THR A 467 -1.03 16.36 4.67
CA THR A 467 -2.31 17.02 4.98
C THR A 467 -2.13 18.31 5.78
N ARG A 468 -0.88 18.64 6.14
CA ARG A 468 -0.48 19.83 6.88
C ARG A 468 0.59 20.61 6.12
N PRO A 469 0.31 21.07 4.88
CA PRO A 469 1.28 21.87 4.13
C PRO A 469 1.59 23.20 4.86
N ASP A 470 0.69 23.69 5.72
CA ASP A 470 0.93 24.83 6.62
C ASP A 470 2.18 24.64 7.48
N THR A 471 2.48 23.43 7.93
CA THR A 471 3.58 23.17 8.87
C THR A 471 4.91 22.87 8.18
N LEU A 472 4.99 22.98 6.85
CA LEU A 472 6.17 22.63 6.04
C LEU A 472 7.46 23.39 6.46
N PHE A 473 7.34 24.62 6.99
CA PHE A 473 8.49 25.37 7.54
C PHE A 473 9.11 24.73 8.79
N GLY A 474 8.34 23.93 9.52
CA GLY A 474 8.74 23.22 10.73
C GLY A 474 9.25 21.81 10.46
N ALA A 475 9.33 21.38 9.20
CA ALA A 475 9.90 20.08 8.85
C ALA A 475 11.41 20.08 9.14
N THR A 476 11.85 19.23 10.07
CA THR A 476 13.24 19.18 10.55
C THR A 476 13.97 17.90 10.21
N TYR A 477 13.26 16.87 9.74
CA TYR A 477 13.83 15.65 9.18
C TYR A 477 12.81 14.99 8.24
N MET A 478 13.25 13.99 7.49
CA MET A 478 12.42 13.20 6.60
C MET A 478 12.59 11.72 6.92
N VAL A 479 11.54 10.93 6.71
CA VAL A 479 11.59 9.48 6.92
C VAL A 479 11.12 8.73 5.69
N LEU A 480 11.94 7.77 5.26
CA LEU A 480 11.62 6.83 4.18
C LEU A 480 11.21 5.48 4.75
N ALA A 481 10.29 4.81 4.06
CA ALA A 481 10.01 3.40 4.31
C ALA A 481 11.28 2.56 4.05
N PRO A 482 11.51 1.46 4.80
CA PRO A 482 12.62 0.54 4.56
C PRO A 482 12.69 -0.03 3.14
N GLU A 483 11.56 -0.09 2.44
CA GLU A 483 11.45 -0.59 1.08
C GLU A 483 11.56 0.50 0.00
N HIS A 484 11.73 1.76 0.37
CA HIS A 484 11.79 2.87 -0.59
C HIS A 484 13.04 2.78 -1.48
N GLU A 485 12.86 2.99 -2.78
CA GLU A 485 13.93 2.87 -3.79
C GLU A 485 15.16 3.77 -3.56
N PHE A 486 15.02 4.92 -2.89
CA PHE A 486 16.13 5.82 -2.62
C PHE A 486 17.00 5.36 -1.47
N VAL A 487 16.52 4.47 -0.58
CA VAL A 487 17.28 4.04 0.60
C VAL A 487 18.64 3.49 0.20
N GLU A 488 18.70 2.60 -0.78
CA GLU A 488 19.98 2.05 -1.23
C GLU A 488 20.83 3.08 -2.01
N LYS A 489 20.18 3.99 -2.75
CA LYS A 489 20.82 4.99 -3.62
C LYS A 489 21.49 6.12 -2.82
N ILE A 490 20.88 6.57 -1.73
CA ILE A 490 21.33 7.77 -0.99
C ILE A 490 22.16 7.44 0.25
N THR A 491 22.13 6.20 0.72
CA THR A 491 22.82 5.83 1.97
C THR A 491 24.34 5.99 1.83
N SER A 492 24.94 6.76 2.74
CA SER A 492 26.38 6.99 2.76
C SER A 492 27.16 5.70 3.07
N SER A 493 28.39 5.63 2.59
CA SER A 493 29.22 4.42 2.73
C SER A 493 29.47 4.01 4.19
N ASP A 494 29.58 4.98 5.11
CA ASP A 494 29.75 4.74 6.55
C ASP A 494 28.46 4.29 7.25
N LYS A 495 27.29 4.56 6.67
CA LYS A 495 25.97 4.14 7.21
C LYS A 495 25.41 2.89 6.54
N LYS A 496 25.98 2.47 5.41
CA LYS A 496 25.46 1.36 4.59
C LYS A 496 25.22 0.07 5.39
N LYS A 497 26.16 -0.31 6.27
CA LYS A 497 25.99 -1.52 7.09
C LYS A 497 24.75 -1.42 8.01
N ASP A 498 24.69 -0.37 8.81
CA ASP A 498 23.63 -0.18 9.81
C ASP A 498 22.25 -0.03 9.14
N VAL A 499 22.18 0.71 8.03
CA VAL A 499 20.94 0.88 7.27
C VAL A 499 20.47 -0.44 6.66
N MET A 500 21.36 -1.22 6.05
CA MET A 500 20.97 -2.49 5.42
C MET A 500 20.58 -3.55 6.46
N GLU A 501 21.23 -3.58 7.63
CA GLU A 501 20.82 -4.42 8.75
C GLU A 501 19.42 -4.03 9.26
N TYR A 502 19.14 -2.73 9.39
CA TYR A 502 17.81 -2.23 9.78
C TYR A 502 16.74 -2.54 8.74
N VAL A 503 17.03 -2.34 7.45
CA VAL A 503 16.11 -2.66 6.34
C VAL A 503 15.79 -4.15 6.31
N ALA A 504 16.78 -5.02 6.46
CA ALA A 504 16.56 -6.46 6.53
C ALA A 504 15.70 -6.85 7.74
N TRP A 505 15.97 -6.26 8.90
CA TRP A 505 15.15 -6.47 10.10
C TRP A 505 13.69 -6.01 9.90
N ALA A 506 13.47 -4.83 9.31
CA ALA A 506 12.14 -4.29 9.10
C ALA A 506 11.35 -5.05 8.02
N LYS A 507 12.00 -5.51 6.95
CA LYS A 507 11.37 -6.32 5.87
C LYS A 507 10.92 -7.71 6.35
N ASN A 508 11.54 -8.24 7.40
CA ASN A 508 11.14 -9.52 8.00
C ASN A 508 9.95 -9.38 8.95
N ARG A 509 9.39 -8.17 9.10
CA ARG A 509 8.23 -7.89 9.96
C ARG A 509 7.04 -7.49 9.11
N THR A 510 5.86 -7.91 9.55
CA THR A 510 4.60 -7.52 8.93
C THR A 510 4.29 -6.05 9.23
N GLU A 511 3.56 -5.38 8.33
CA GLU A 511 3.07 -4.00 8.54
C GLU A 511 2.36 -3.84 9.89
N ARG A 512 1.62 -4.88 10.32
CA ARG A 512 0.96 -4.86 11.62
C ARG A 512 1.90 -5.03 12.80
N GLU A 513 2.97 -5.82 12.72
CA GLU A 513 3.99 -5.84 13.78
C GLU A 513 4.63 -4.46 13.95
N ARG A 514 4.90 -3.79 12.82
CA ARG A 514 5.39 -2.40 12.79
C ARG A 514 4.37 -1.43 13.41
N LEU A 515 3.09 -1.58 13.08
CA LEU A 515 1.98 -0.78 13.65
C LEU A 515 1.54 -1.18 15.07
N ALA A 516 1.90 -2.36 15.58
CA ALA A 516 1.59 -2.79 16.94
C ALA A 516 2.68 -2.33 17.93
N GLU A 517 3.89 -2.13 17.44
CA GLU A 517 5.06 -1.69 18.20
C GLU A 517 5.33 -0.18 18.06
N VAL A 518 4.37 0.66 17.64
CA VAL A 518 4.57 2.12 17.49
C VAL A 518 5.13 2.79 18.75
N LYS A 519 4.92 2.19 19.92
CA LYS A 519 5.49 2.67 21.20
C LYS A 519 7.01 2.50 21.30
N LYS A 520 7.60 1.63 20.48
CA LYS A 520 9.04 1.39 20.41
C LYS A 520 9.59 2.16 19.20
N ILE A 521 10.21 3.29 19.51
CA ILE A 521 10.79 4.18 18.51
C ILE A 521 12.06 3.52 17.98
N THR A 522 12.12 3.28 16.68
CA THR A 522 13.32 2.76 16.01
C THR A 522 13.54 3.51 14.70
N GLY A 523 14.80 3.61 14.26
CA GLY A 523 15.16 4.26 13.01
C GLY A 523 16.67 4.37 12.85
N VAL A 524 17.11 4.61 11.62
CA VAL A 524 18.53 4.74 11.27
C VAL A 524 18.74 5.91 10.32
N PHE A 525 19.75 6.73 10.61
CA PHE A 525 20.13 7.85 9.77
C PHE A 525 20.88 7.35 8.53
N THR A 526 20.48 7.81 7.34
CA THR A 526 21.05 7.35 6.06
C THR A 526 22.42 7.97 5.76
N GLY A 527 22.79 9.06 6.43
CA GLY A 527 23.94 9.89 6.03
C GLY A 527 23.59 10.93 4.97
N ALA A 528 22.38 10.88 4.39
CA ALA A 528 21.91 11.82 3.39
C ALA A 528 21.00 12.90 3.99
N TYR A 529 20.90 14.01 3.26
CA TYR A 529 20.05 15.14 3.58
C TYR A 529 19.14 15.45 2.40
N ALA A 530 17.96 15.98 2.67
CA ALA A 530 17.13 16.66 1.69
C ALA A 530 17.10 18.16 1.98
N ILE A 531 16.68 18.95 1.00
CA ILE A 531 16.47 20.39 1.15
C ILE A 531 14.98 20.65 1.33
N ASN A 532 14.62 21.33 2.42
CA ASN A 532 13.27 21.85 2.57
C ASN A 532 13.02 22.92 1.49
N PRO A 533 12.02 22.74 0.62
CA PRO A 533 11.91 23.55 -0.59
C PRO A 533 11.46 24.99 -0.30
N LEU A 534 10.83 25.26 0.86
CA LEU A 534 10.36 26.60 1.24
C LEU A 534 11.43 27.44 1.96
N ASN A 535 12.17 26.84 2.91
CA ASN A 535 13.13 27.59 3.73
C ASN A 535 14.61 27.29 3.38
N LYS A 536 14.85 26.38 2.44
CA LYS A 536 16.18 25.97 1.93
C LYS A 536 17.12 25.36 2.98
N LYS A 537 16.60 24.96 4.14
CA LYS A 537 17.38 24.27 5.17
C LYS A 537 17.56 22.79 4.81
N GLU A 538 18.73 22.27 5.14
CA GLU A 538 19.01 20.83 5.13
C GLU A 538 18.22 20.12 6.21
N ILE A 539 17.63 18.99 5.85
CA ILE A 539 16.93 18.10 6.78
C ILE A 539 17.48 16.67 6.63
N PRO A 540 17.91 16.00 7.71
CA PRO A 540 18.45 14.65 7.65
C PRO A 540 17.38 13.63 7.21
N ILE A 541 17.80 12.64 6.42
CA ILE A 541 16.94 11.56 5.93
C ILE A 541 17.16 10.30 6.77
N TRP A 542 16.08 9.80 7.35
CA TRP A 542 16.05 8.60 8.17
C TRP A 542 15.28 7.48 7.48
N VAL A 543 15.57 6.24 7.86
CA VAL A 543 14.75 5.06 7.56
C VAL A 543 14.10 4.59 8.85
N ALA A 544 12.78 4.44 8.85
CA ALA A 544 12.07 3.95 10.03
C ALA A 544 10.88 3.06 9.65
N ASP A 545 10.62 2.07 10.48
CA ASP A 545 9.60 1.05 10.26
C ASP A 545 8.15 1.56 10.43
N TYR A 546 7.92 2.73 11.01
CA TYR A 546 6.56 3.29 11.08
C TYR A 546 6.08 3.92 9.75
N VAL A 547 6.98 4.16 8.77
CA VAL A 547 6.63 4.65 7.42
C VAL A 547 6.46 3.47 6.48
N LEU A 548 5.31 3.37 5.82
CA LEU A 548 4.89 2.18 5.11
C LEU A 548 5.00 2.37 3.60
N ALA A 549 5.65 1.44 2.91
CA ALA A 549 5.83 1.49 1.45
C ALA A 549 4.51 1.49 0.67
N GLY A 550 3.46 0.89 1.25
CA GLY A 550 2.12 0.84 0.67
C GLY A 550 1.25 2.06 0.97
N TYR A 551 1.77 3.14 1.56
CA TYR A 551 1.01 4.34 1.95
C TYR A 551 1.66 5.64 1.45
N GLY A 552 0.86 6.55 0.86
CA GLY A 552 1.37 7.79 0.27
C GLY A 552 2.44 7.53 -0.78
N THR A 553 3.51 8.32 -0.76
CA THR A 553 4.71 8.18 -1.60
C THR A 553 5.79 7.27 -0.99
N SER A 554 5.48 6.55 0.11
CA SER A 554 6.45 5.83 0.94
C SER A 554 7.51 6.70 1.65
N ALA A 555 7.35 8.01 1.61
CA ALA A 555 8.17 9.01 2.30
C ALA A 555 7.27 10.03 3.03
N ILE A 556 7.74 10.57 4.16
CA ILE A 556 7.06 11.63 4.88
C ILE A 556 8.03 12.74 5.29
N MET A 557 7.59 13.99 5.16
CA MET A 557 8.21 15.08 5.92
C MET A 557 7.78 14.96 7.38
N SER A 558 8.68 15.19 8.32
CA SER A 558 8.38 15.11 9.74
C SER A 558 8.43 16.47 10.41
N VAL A 559 7.36 16.82 11.13
CA VAL A 559 7.18 18.13 11.80
C VAL A 559 6.93 17.92 13.30
N PRO A 560 8.00 17.71 14.10
CA PRO A 560 7.90 17.31 15.50
C PRO A 560 6.98 18.16 16.37
N ALA A 561 6.94 19.47 16.17
CA ALA A 561 6.11 20.31 17.02
C ALA A 561 4.61 20.06 16.83
N HIS A 562 4.19 19.40 15.74
CA HIS A 562 2.78 19.31 15.33
C HIS A 562 2.33 17.91 14.85
N ASP A 563 3.12 16.88 15.13
CA ASP A 563 2.71 15.46 15.03
C ASP A 563 3.37 14.68 16.18
N SER A 564 2.55 14.02 16.99
CA SER A 564 3.00 13.27 18.18
C SER A 564 3.96 12.11 17.90
N ARG A 565 3.89 11.47 16.72
CA ARG A 565 4.85 10.43 16.34
C ARG A 565 6.18 11.06 15.96
N ASP A 566 6.15 12.16 15.21
CA ASP A 566 7.35 12.90 14.85
C ASP A 566 8.03 13.49 16.09
N PHE A 567 7.25 13.98 17.04
CA PHE A 567 7.74 14.49 18.32
C PHE A 567 8.49 13.42 19.10
N ALA A 568 7.87 12.25 19.26
CA ALA A 568 8.46 11.14 19.99
C ALA A 568 9.78 10.71 19.32
N PHE A 569 9.79 10.58 18.00
CA PHE A 569 10.99 10.24 17.22
C PHE A 569 12.09 11.30 17.39
N ALA A 570 11.75 12.58 17.25
CA ALA A 570 12.71 13.67 17.41
C ALA A 570 13.29 13.74 18.82
N LYS A 571 12.48 13.54 19.87
CA LYS A 571 12.97 13.46 21.25
C LYS A 571 13.89 12.26 21.47
N HIS A 572 13.60 11.11 20.85
CA HIS A 572 14.41 9.90 20.98
C HIS A 572 15.80 10.05 20.33
N PHE A 573 15.87 10.72 19.17
CA PHE A 573 17.10 10.88 18.38
C PHE A 573 17.75 12.26 18.51
N ASP A 574 17.30 13.10 19.44
CA ASP A 574 17.78 14.48 19.68
C ASP A 574 17.75 15.36 18.40
N ILE A 575 16.66 15.26 17.64
CA ILE A 575 16.43 16.03 16.41
C ILE A 575 15.76 17.37 16.77
N PRO A 576 16.12 18.49 16.11
CA PRO A 576 15.50 19.79 16.37
C PRO A 576 13.98 19.79 16.23
N ILE A 577 13.31 20.49 17.15
CA ILE A 577 11.85 20.69 17.17
C ILE A 577 11.58 22.18 16.95
N ILE A 578 10.86 22.54 15.88
CA ILE A 578 10.56 23.93 15.54
C ILE A 578 9.04 24.14 15.60
N GLN A 579 8.60 25.01 16.51
CA GLN A 579 7.20 25.43 16.56
C GLN A 579 6.88 26.36 15.40
N VAL A 580 5.85 26.00 14.62
CA VAL A 580 5.33 26.81 13.50
C VAL A 580 3.86 27.16 13.63
N VAL A 581 3.14 26.53 14.57
CA VAL A 581 1.76 26.90 14.94
C VAL A 581 1.74 27.25 16.42
N CYS A 582 1.11 28.38 16.73
CA CYS A 582 0.85 28.84 18.08
C CYS A 582 -0.66 28.87 18.30
N LYS A 583 -1.11 28.30 19.42
CA LYS A 583 -2.52 28.39 19.82
C LYS A 583 -2.91 29.84 20.04
N ASP A 584 -4.17 30.17 19.77
CA ASP A 584 -4.71 31.49 20.06
C ASP A 584 -4.53 31.83 21.55
N ASP A 585 -4.17 33.08 21.81
CA ASP A 585 -3.90 33.64 23.14
C ASP A 585 -2.69 33.05 23.90
N GLU A 586 -1.88 32.20 23.25
CA GLU A 586 -0.61 31.72 23.79
C GLU A 586 0.58 32.38 23.08
N THR A 587 1.71 32.51 23.78
CA THR A 587 2.97 32.99 23.20
C THR A 587 3.84 31.80 22.78
N PRO A 588 4.68 31.94 21.73
CA PRO A 588 5.64 30.90 21.36
C PRO A 588 6.51 30.49 22.56
N THR A 589 6.72 29.17 22.73
CA THR A 589 7.48 28.62 23.85
C THR A 589 8.74 27.89 23.37
N ASP A 590 9.73 27.71 24.26
CA ASP A 590 10.93 26.94 23.94
C ASP A 590 10.59 25.44 23.85
N THR A 591 10.64 24.91 22.63
CA THR A 591 10.32 23.52 22.29
C THR A 591 11.21 22.50 22.99
N LYS A 592 12.38 22.89 23.50
CA LYS A 592 13.24 22.01 24.30
C LYS A 592 12.54 21.47 25.54
N ASN A 593 11.66 22.27 26.13
CA ASN A 593 10.95 21.96 27.38
C ASN A 593 9.60 21.26 27.14
N TRP A 594 9.22 21.01 25.89
CA TRP A 594 7.96 20.34 25.59
C TRP A 594 8.00 18.88 26.04
N GLU A 595 6.90 18.43 26.63
CA GLU A 595 6.64 17.02 26.96
C GLU A 595 5.77 16.34 25.90
N GLU A 596 4.99 17.12 25.15
CA GLU A 596 4.09 16.69 24.08
C GLU A 596 4.09 17.69 22.91
N SER A 597 3.62 17.24 21.75
CA SER A 597 3.44 18.08 20.56
C SER A 597 2.10 18.81 20.57
N TYR A 598 2.03 19.89 19.78
CA TYR A 598 0.79 20.62 19.51
C TYR A 598 0.17 20.15 18.19
N ASP A 599 -0.57 19.05 18.23
CA ASP A 599 -1.14 18.36 17.05
C ASP A 599 -2.41 19.03 16.48
N ALA A 600 -2.94 20.05 17.18
CA ALA A 600 -4.18 20.71 16.77
C ALA A 600 -4.03 21.37 15.38
N LYS A 601 -5.16 21.45 14.67
CA LYS A 601 -5.26 22.05 13.33
C LYS A 601 -5.85 23.46 13.37
N GLU A 602 -5.59 24.18 14.45
CA GLU A 602 -6.10 25.52 14.73
C GLU A 602 -5.01 26.38 15.38
N GLY A 603 -5.19 27.70 15.35
CA GLY A 603 -4.22 28.69 15.81
C GLY A 603 -3.52 29.42 14.65
N LYS A 604 -2.48 30.18 15.01
CA LYS A 604 -1.78 31.10 14.11
C LYS A 604 -0.39 30.61 13.75
N MET A 605 -0.01 30.86 12.50
CA MET A 605 1.30 30.53 11.99
C MET A 605 2.38 31.46 12.55
N ILE A 606 3.49 30.87 12.99
CA ILE A 606 4.72 31.55 13.42
C ILE A 606 5.93 30.89 12.76
N ASN A 607 7.09 31.55 12.77
CA ASN A 607 8.35 30.99 12.22
C ASN A 607 8.24 30.42 10.78
N SER A 608 7.25 30.89 10.01
CA SER A 608 6.82 30.30 8.73
C SER A 608 6.89 31.29 7.56
N GLY A 609 7.76 32.29 7.66
CA GLY A 609 8.02 33.25 6.59
C GLY A 609 6.75 33.89 6.04
N ILE A 610 6.39 33.53 4.80
CA ILE A 610 5.29 34.14 4.02
C ILE A 610 3.89 33.91 4.59
N ILE A 611 3.69 32.90 5.44
CA ILE A 611 2.38 32.60 6.04
C ILE A 611 2.29 33.04 7.51
N ASN A 612 3.29 33.73 8.05
CA ASN A 612 3.27 34.22 9.43
C ASN A 612 2.02 35.07 9.72
N GLY A 613 1.39 34.81 10.87
CA GLY A 613 0.19 35.51 11.34
C GLY A 613 -1.12 35.04 10.71
N MET A 614 -1.09 34.17 9.69
CA MET A 614 -2.29 33.56 9.13
C MET A 614 -2.88 32.52 10.09
N GLU A 615 -4.20 32.35 10.03
CA GLU A 615 -4.88 31.20 10.64
C GLU A 615 -4.53 29.92 9.88
N VAL A 616 -4.43 28.77 10.56
CA VAL A 616 -4.06 27.47 9.96
C VAL A 616 -4.85 27.15 8.68
N ASN A 617 -6.17 27.36 8.68
CA ASN A 617 -7.01 27.06 7.50
C ASN A 617 -6.68 27.95 6.29
N ASP A 618 -6.32 29.21 6.50
CA ASP A 618 -5.89 30.12 5.45
C ASP A 618 -4.46 29.80 5.01
N ALA A 619 -3.59 29.45 5.96
CA ALA A 619 -2.22 29.06 5.73
C ALA A 619 -2.10 27.79 4.85
N ILE A 620 -2.95 26.78 5.07
CA ILE A 620 -2.99 25.58 4.22
C ILE A 620 -3.20 25.96 2.75
N ARG A 621 -4.21 26.81 2.47
CA ARG A 621 -4.54 27.27 1.10
C ARG A 621 -3.42 28.12 0.51
N ALA A 622 -2.87 29.04 1.30
CA ALA A 622 -1.78 29.90 0.87
C ALA A 622 -0.50 29.10 0.54
N THR A 623 -0.18 28.08 1.35
CA THR A 623 1.00 27.24 1.13
C THR A 623 0.84 26.34 -0.09
N ILE A 624 -0.34 25.73 -0.31
CA ILE A 624 -0.62 24.95 -1.53
C ILE A 624 -0.41 25.83 -2.77
N LYS A 625 -1.00 27.02 -2.78
CA LYS A 625 -0.82 27.98 -3.88
C LYS A 625 0.65 28.32 -4.10
N LYS A 626 1.41 28.51 -3.02
CA LYS A 626 2.84 28.82 -3.11
C LYS A 626 3.66 27.67 -3.69
N ILE A 627 3.36 26.43 -3.27
CA ILE A 627 3.98 25.21 -3.78
C ILE A 627 3.78 25.10 -5.30
N GLU A 628 2.55 25.35 -5.77
CA GLU A 628 2.19 25.35 -7.20
C GLU A 628 2.90 26.47 -7.98
N GLU A 629 2.90 27.71 -7.45
CA GLU A 629 3.60 28.85 -8.06
C GLU A 629 5.10 28.62 -8.22
N MET A 630 5.70 27.87 -7.29
CA MET A 630 7.13 27.56 -7.30
C MET A 630 7.45 26.32 -8.15
N GLY A 631 6.44 25.57 -8.61
CA GLY A 631 6.63 24.32 -9.34
C GLY A 631 7.33 23.23 -8.51
N ILE A 632 7.10 23.21 -7.20
CA ILE A 632 7.72 22.26 -6.25
C ILE A 632 6.70 21.27 -5.68
N GLY A 633 5.60 21.06 -6.42
CA GLY A 633 4.48 20.23 -6.01
C GLY A 633 3.13 20.83 -6.41
N TYR A 634 2.04 20.24 -5.90
CA TYR A 634 0.67 20.64 -6.22
C TYR A 634 -0.34 20.23 -5.15
N GLY A 635 -1.48 20.94 -5.07
CA GLY A 635 -2.60 20.56 -4.22
C GLY A 635 -3.26 19.28 -4.73
N THR A 636 -3.52 18.32 -3.84
CA THR A 636 -4.13 17.04 -4.25
C THR A 636 -4.99 16.42 -3.14
N ILE A 637 -5.87 15.53 -3.56
CA ILE A 637 -6.69 14.71 -2.67
C ILE A 637 -6.11 13.30 -2.68
N ASN A 638 -5.76 12.80 -1.50
CA ASN A 638 -5.29 11.43 -1.33
C ASN A 638 -6.34 10.60 -0.58
N TYR A 639 -6.42 9.31 -0.94
CA TYR A 639 -7.31 8.34 -0.30
C TYR A 639 -6.50 7.23 0.35
N LYS A 640 -6.95 6.76 1.51
CA LYS A 640 -6.43 5.54 2.15
C LYS A 640 -6.85 4.28 1.38
N LEU A 641 -8.00 4.30 0.73
CA LEU A 641 -8.49 3.19 -0.09
C LEU A 641 -7.43 2.79 -1.11
N ARG A 642 -7.25 1.48 -1.28
CA ARG A 642 -6.41 0.89 -2.32
C ARG A 642 -7.26 0.14 -3.32
N ASP A 643 -6.74 -0.02 -4.53
CA ASP A 643 -7.38 -0.83 -5.55
C ASP A 643 -7.48 -2.29 -5.08
N ALA A 644 -8.57 -2.94 -5.49
CA ALA A 644 -8.95 -4.23 -4.94
C ALA A 644 -8.20 -5.35 -5.66
N ILE A 645 -7.29 -6.02 -4.95
CA ILE A 645 -6.60 -7.21 -5.48
C ILE A 645 -7.63 -8.32 -5.72
N PHE A 646 -7.83 -8.65 -6.99
CA PHE A 646 -8.91 -9.46 -7.50
C PHE A 646 -8.47 -10.86 -7.96
N SER A 647 -7.19 -11.19 -7.87
CA SER A 647 -6.69 -12.55 -8.16
C SER A 647 -6.59 -13.41 -6.89
N ARG A 648 -6.86 -14.71 -7.03
CA ARG A 648 -6.61 -15.74 -6.03
C ARG A 648 -5.98 -16.96 -6.69
N GLN A 649 -4.90 -17.47 -6.11
CA GLN A 649 -4.20 -18.67 -6.57
C GLN A 649 -4.91 -19.92 -6.02
N ARG A 650 -6.21 -20.03 -6.28
CA ARG A 650 -7.11 -21.08 -5.77
C ARG A 650 -7.83 -21.78 -6.91
N TYR A 651 -8.25 -23.01 -6.66
CA TYR A 651 -9.13 -23.76 -7.55
C TYR A 651 -10.60 -23.34 -7.37
N TRP A 652 -11.12 -23.30 -6.13
CA TRP A 652 -12.55 -23.13 -5.88
C TRP A 652 -12.98 -21.65 -5.86
N GLY A 653 -12.89 -21.03 -7.04
CA GLY A 653 -13.36 -19.68 -7.34
C GLY A 653 -13.84 -19.55 -8.78
N GLU A 654 -14.32 -18.37 -9.15
CA GLU A 654 -14.79 -18.08 -10.51
C GLU A 654 -13.59 -17.93 -11.46
N PRO A 655 -13.52 -18.63 -12.61
CA PRO A 655 -12.45 -18.45 -13.58
C PRO A 655 -12.48 -17.04 -14.21
N PHE A 656 -11.32 -16.42 -14.38
CA PHE A 656 -11.22 -15.22 -15.21
C PHE A 656 -11.47 -15.57 -16.68
N PRO A 657 -12.34 -14.82 -17.40
CA PRO A 657 -12.55 -15.00 -18.83
C PRO A 657 -11.41 -14.33 -19.62
N VAL A 658 -10.17 -14.70 -19.32
CA VAL A 658 -8.94 -14.07 -19.84
C VAL A 658 -8.05 -15.14 -20.46
N TYR A 659 -7.48 -14.82 -21.62
CA TYR A 659 -6.42 -15.60 -22.27
C TYR A 659 -5.20 -14.73 -22.57
N TYR A 660 -4.05 -15.36 -22.80
CA TYR A 660 -2.80 -14.66 -23.08
C TYR A 660 -2.34 -14.91 -24.52
N LYS A 661 -2.23 -13.84 -25.31
CA LYS A 661 -1.67 -13.84 -26.67
C LYS A 661 -0.40 -13.01 -26.66
N ASN A 662 0.75 -13.63 -26.95
CA ASN A 662 2.08 -12.99 -26.90
C ASN A 662 2.36 -12.31 -25.54
N GLU A 663 2.03 -13.01 -24.45
CA GLU A 663 2.14 -12.54 -23.04
C GLU A 663 1.20 -11.40 -22.64
N MET A 664 0.38 -10.88 -23.57
CA MET A 664 -0.62 -9.86 -23.30
C MET A 664 -1.98 -10.49 -22.96
N PRO A 665 -2.66 -10.02 -21.90
CA PRO A 665 -3.98 -10.51 -21.56
C PRO A 665 -5.06 -9.91 -22.47
N TYR A 666 -5.96 -10.77 -22.92
CA TYR A 666 -7.18 -10.43 -23.65
C TYR A 666 -8.36 -11.12 -22.97
N VAL A 667 -9.56 -10.57 -23.14
CA VAL A 667 -10.79 -11.15 -22.63
C VAL A 667 -11.45 -12.03 -23.69
N LEU A 668 -12.11 -13.11 -23.26
CA LEU A 668 -12.93 -13.96 -24.14
C LEU A 668 -14.11 -13.17 -24.73
N ASP A 669 -14.64 -13.64 -25.85
CA ASP A 669 -15.89 -13.09 -26.38
C ASP A 669 -17.05 -13.42 -25.44
N GLU A 670 -18.02 -12.51 -25.30
CA GLU A 670 -19.17 -12.70 -24.41
C GLU A 670 -19.99 -13.95 -24.76
N SER A 671 -19.99 -14.36 -26.03
CA SER A 671 -20.67 -15.58 -26.51
C SER A 671 -20.01 -16.88 -26.05
N GLU A 672 -18.75 -16.82 -25.61
CA GLU A 672 -18.02 -17.97 -25.05
C GLU A 672 -18.29 -18.18 -23.56
N LEU A 673 -19.00 -17.25 -22.91
CA LEU A 673 -19.34 -17.36 -21.50
C LEU A 673 -20.50 -18.35 -21.25
N PRO A 674 -20.48 -19.11 -20.13
CA PRO A 674 -19.48 -19.06 -19.06
C PRO A 674 -18.23 -19.90 -19.36
N LEU A 675 -17.06 -19.37 -19.03
CA LEU A 675 -15.84 -20.18 -18.91
C LEU A 675 -15.95 -21.04 -17.66
N LYS A 676 -16.18 -22.35 -17.84
CA LYS A 676 -16.45 -23.28 -16.75
C LYS A 676 -15.17 -23.71 -16.05
N LEU A 677 -15.25 -23.84 -14.72
CA LEU A 677 -14.16 -24.38 -13.91
C LEU A 677 -13.85 -25.84 -14.34
N PRO A 678 -12.61 -26.14 -14.78
CA PRO A 678 -12.24 -27.46 -15.30
C PRO A 678 -11.98 -28.43 -14.15
N ARG A 679 -11.95 -29.73 -14.41
CA ARG A 679 -11.44 -30.70 -13.41
C ARG A 679 -9.91 -30.69 -13.38
N VAL A 680 -9.36 -30.77 -12.17
CA VAL A 680 -7.92 -30.91 -11.91
C VAL A 680 -7.62 -32.18 -11.12
N ASP A 681 -6.39 -32.66 -11.16
CA ASP A 681 -5.94 -33.84 -10.42
C ASP A 681 -5.72 -33.56 -8.92
N LYS A 682 -5.30 -32.33 -8.59
CA LYS A 682 -5.06 -31.84 -7.22
C LYS A 682 -5.48 -30.38 -7.08
N TYR A 683 -5.88 -29.99 -5.87
CA TYR A 683 -6.32 -28.61 -5.56
C TYR A 683 -5.21 -27.74 -4.94
N LEU A 684 -3.99 -28.26 -4.85
CA LEU A 684 -2.80 -27.51 -4.40
C LEU A 684 -2.09 -26.88 -5.60
N PRO A 685 -1.25 -25.85 -5.39
CA PRO A 685 -0.36 -25.31 -6.42
C PRO A 685 0.46 -26.40 -7.14
N THR A 686 0.92 -26.13 -8.36
CA THR A 686 1.83 -27.03 -9.10
C THR A 686 3.19 -27.13 -8.39
N GLU A 687 4.04 -28.06 -8.84
CA GLU A 687 5.42 -28.16 -8.32
C GLU A 687 6.26 -26.92 -8.64
N SER A 688 5.96 -26.22 -9.74
CA SER A 688 6.52 -24.91 -10.11
C SER A 688 5.94 -23.74 -9.30
N GLY A 689 4.95 -23.98 -8.43
CA GLY A 689 4.30 -22.95 -7.61
C GLY A 689 3.18 -22.17 -8.30
N GLU A 690 2.72 -22.63 -9.47
CA GLU A 690 1.61 -22.01 -10.20
C GLU A 690 0.25 -22.34 -9.55
N PRO A 691 -0.79 -21.53 -9.80
CA PRO A 691 -2.13 -21.77 -9.25
C PRO A 691 -2.68 -23.16 -9.60
N PRO A 692 -3.60 -23.70 -8.79
CA PRO A 692 -4.18 -25.03 -9.02
C PRO A 692 -4.77 -25.25 -10.43
N LEU A 693 -5.31 -24.21 -11.07
CA LEU A 693 -5.85 -24.33 -12.44
C LEU A 693 -4.78 -24.60 -13.50
N ALA A 694 -3.51 -24.30 -13.25
CA ALA A 694 -2.43 -24.68 -14.16
C ALA A 694 -2.30 -26.21 -14.33
N ARG A 695 -2.91 -26.99 -13.43
CA ARG A 695 -3.00 -28.47 -13.53
C ARG A 695 -4.06 -28.94 -14.54
N ALA A 696 -4.95 -28.07 -14.99
CA ALA A 696 -6.05 -28.45 -15.87
C ALA A 696 -5.52 -28.85 -17.26
N LYS A 697 -5.96 -30.00 -17.75
CA LYS A 697 -5.59 -30.49 -19.08
C LYS A 697 -6.28 -29.63 -20.15
N ASN A 698 -5.51 -29.18 -21.14
CA ASN A 698 -6.00 -28.34 -22.25
C ASN A 698 -6.65 -27.02 -21.79
N TRP A 699 -6.10 -26.36 -20.75
CA TRP A 699 -6.56 -25.06 -20.28
C TRP A 699 -6.12 -23.91 -21.22
N LYS A 700 -6.76 -23.86 -22.38
CA LYS A 700 -6.45 -22.93 -23.48
C LYS A 700 -7.70 -22.67 -24.33
N THR A 701 -7.70 -21.58 -25.09
CA THR A 701 -8.74 -21.25 -26.07
C THR A 701 -8.76 -22.26 -27.22
N SER A 702 -9.80 -22.20 -28.06
CA SER A 702 -9.90 -22.98 -29.31
C SER A 702 -8.71 -22.74 -30.25
N GLU A 703 -8.18 -21.52 -30.26
CA GLU A 703 -7.01 -21.08 -31.04
C GLU A 703 -5.68 -21.49 -30.39
N GLY A 704 -5.71 -22.05 -29.18
CA GLY A 704 -4.55 -22.58 -28.49
C GLY A 704 -3.85 -21.61 -27.53
N TYR A 705 -4.42 -20.43 -27.27
CA TYR A 705 -3.87 -19.47 -26.31
C TYR A 705 -4.12 -19.91 -24.86
N PRO A 706 -3.12 -19.84 -23.97
CA PRO A 706 -3.29 -20.23 -22.57
C PRO A 706 -4.29 -19.33 -21.85
N LEU A 707 -5.15 -19.93 -21.02
CA LEU A 707 -6.13 -19.24 -20.19
C LEU A 707 -5.55 -18.86 -18.83
N GLU A 708 -6.08 -17.79 -18.22
CA GLU A 708 -5.73 -17.36 -16.87
C GLU A 708 -5.93 -18.50 -15.85
N THR A 709 -4.96 -18.64 -14.94
CA THR A 709 -4.92 -19.75 -13.96
C THR A 709 -5.27 -19.29 -12.54
N ASN A 710 -5.32 -17.98 -12.29
CA ASN A 710 -5.95 -17.45 -11.10
C ASN A 710 -7.48 -17.56 -11.18
N THR A 711 -8.14 -17.51 -10.02
CA THR A 711 -9.60 -17.35 -9.89
C THR A 711 -9.93 -16.03 -9.20
N MET A 712 -11.16 -15.55 -9.37
CA MET A 712 -11.66 -14.35 -8.70
C MET A 712 -11.92 -14.64 -7.20
N PRO A 713 -11.88 -13.62 -6.32
CA PRO A 713 -12.17 -13.76 -4.89
C PRO A 713 -13.64 -14.08 -4.63
N GLY A 714 -13.94 -14.60 -3.44
CA GLY A 714 -15.33 -14.88 -3.04
C GLY A 714 -16.23 -13.64 -3.08
N PHE A 715 -15.67 -12.43 -2.86
CA PHE A 715 -16.45 -11.20 -2.94
C PHE A 715 -16.87 -10.82 -4.37
N ALA A 716 -16.32 -11.45 -5.41
CA ALA A 716 -16.74 -11.22 -6.80
C ALA A 716 -18.21 -11.59 -6.99
N GLY A 717 -18.56 -12.84 -6.64
CA GLY A 717 -19.92 -13.34 -6.74
C GLY A 717 -20.91 -12.60 -5.84
N SER A 718 -20.49 -12.14 -4.66
CA SER A 718 -21.38 -11.40 -3.73
C SER A 718 -21.48 -9.89 -4.01
N SER A 719 -20.74 -9.33 -4.97
CA SER A 719 -20.84 -7.90 -5.32
C SER A 719 -22.07 -7.56 -6.17
N GLY A 720 -22.72 -8.55 -6.82
CA GLY A 720 -23.86 -8.32 -7.73
C GLY A 720 -25.10 -9.22 -7.51
N TYR A 721 -25.10 -10.11 -6.52
CA TYR A 721 -26.16 -11.11 -6.29
C TYR A 721 -27.57 -10.51 -6.09
N TYR A 722 -27.65 -9.34 -5.46
CA TYR A 722 -28.90 -8.65 -5.18
C TYR A 722 -29.61 -8.18 -6.46
N LEU A 723 -28.85 -7.89 -7.53
CA LEU A 723 -29.39 -7.61 -8.86
C LEU A 723 -29.91 -8.89 -9.51
N ARG A 724 -29.15 -9.99 -9.38
CA ARG A 724 -29.52 -11.25 -10.02
C ARG A 724 -30.83 -11.82 -9.47
N TYR A 725 -31.14 -11.60 -8.20
CA TYR A 725 -32.45 -11.96 -7.63
C TYR A 725 -33.64 -11.28 -8.30
N MET A 726 -33.46 -10.14 -8.98
CA MET A 726 -34.55 -9.46 -9.70
C MET A 726 -35.03 -10.28 -10.91
N ASP A 727 -34.13 -11.05 -11.53
CA ASP A 727 -34.42 -11.87 -12.72
C ASP A 727 -33.46 -13.09 -12.85
N PRO A 728 -33.52 -14.06 -11.91
CA PRO A 728 -32.46 -15.05 -11.73
C PRO A 728 -32.41 -16.13 -12.80
N LYS A 729 -33.44 -16.23 -13.65
CA LYS A 729 -33.57 -17.23 -14.70
C LYS A 729 -33.25 -16.70 -16.10
N ASN A 730 -32.89 -15.42 -16.23
CA ASN A 730 -32.57 -14.80 -17.51
C ASN A 730 -31.18 -15.24 -18.00
N ASP A 731 -31.12 -16.03 -19.06
CA ASP A 731 -29.88 -16.57 -19.63
C ASP A 731 -29.27 -15.69 -20.73
N LYS A 732 -30.04 -14.69 -21.20
CA LYS A 732 -29.68 -13.76 -22.28
C LYS A 732 -29.07 -12.46 -21.76
N GLU A 733 -29.51 -11.99 -20.59
CA GLU A 733 -29.09 -10.74 -19.97
C GLU A 733 -28.81 -10.95 -18.47
N TYR A 734 -28.01 -10.06 -17.87
CA TYR A 734 -27.72 -10.09 -16.43
C TYR A 734 -29.04 -10.01 -15.61
N PHE A 735 -29.95 -9.16 -16.05
CA PHE A 735 -31.34 -9.08 -15.63
C PHE A 735 -32.08 -8.21 -16.65
N SER A 736 -33.38 -8.41 -16.81
CA SER A 736 -34.16 -7.56 -17.71
C SER A 736 -34.25 -6.12 -17.21
N LYS A 737 -34.27 -5.17 -18.16
CA LYS A 737 -34.52 -3.74 -17.88
C LYS A 737 -35.86 -3.51 -17.16
N GLU A 738 -36.86 -4.34 -17.43
CA GLU A 738 -38.15 -4.30 -16.74
C GLU A 738 -38.00 -4.64 -15.25
N ALA A 739 -37.34 -5.76 -14.94
CA ALA A 739 -37.10 -6.18 -13.56
C ALA A 739 -36.29 -5.16 -12.76
N ASN A 740 -35.24 -4.58 -13.35
CA ASN A 740 -34.45 -3.55 -12.68
C ASN A 740 -35.24 -2.25 -12.47
N ASN A 741 -36.01 -1.78 -13.45
CA ASN A 741 -36.82 -0.58 -13.28
C ASN A 741 -37.97 -0.76 -12.26
N TYR A 742 -38.46 -1.99 -12.12
CA TYR A 742 -39.48 -2.33 -11.13
C TYR A 742 -38.89 -2.44 -9.71
N TRP A 743 -37.91 -3.33 -9.51
CA TRP A 743 -37.32 -3.60 -8.19
C TRP A 743 -36.33 -2.52 -7.73
N LYS A 744 -35.63 -1.86 -8.66
CA LYS A 744 -34.72 -0.73 -8.45
C LYS A 744 -33.53 -1.08 -7.55
N ASP A 745 -33.67 -0.77 -6.27
CA ASP A 745 -32.74 -0.89 -5.17
C ASP A 745 -33.34 -1.74 -4.04
N ILE A 746 -32.53 -2.10 -3.06
CA ILE A 746 -32.95 -2.84 -1.88
C ILE A 746 -33.51 -1.82 -0.88
N ASP A 747 -34.77 -2.01 -0.48
CA ASP A 747 -35.45 -1.12 0.47
C ASP A 747 -35.00 -1.37 1.91
N LEU A 748 -34.67 -2.61 2.27
CA LEU A 748 -34.12 -2.98 3.57
C LEU A 748 -33.10 -4.11 3.40
N TYR A 749 -31.87 -3.83 3.82
CA TYR A 749 -30.78 -4.79 3.87
C TYR A 749 -30.42 -5.12 5.33
N ILE A 750 -30.31 -6.41 5.67
CA ILE A 750 -29.93 -6.87 7.01
C ILE A 750 -28.63 -7.68 6.92
N GLY A 751 -27.65 -7.31 7.72
CA GLY A 751 -26.32 -7.93 7.70
C GLY A 751 -25.38 -7.43 8.81
N GLY A 752 -24.34 -8.20 9.12
CA GLY A 752 -23.45 -7.90 10.25
C GLY A 752 -22.48 -6.73 9.98
N ASP A 753 -21.99 -6.09 11.04
CA ASP A 753 -20.99 -4.99 10.94
C ASP A 753 -19.65 -5.43 10.35
N GLU A 754 -19.31 -6.72 10.45
CA GLU A 754 -18.06 -7.25 9.91
C GLU A 754 -17.89 -6.99 8.41
N HIS A 755 -18.98 -6.71 7.69
CA HIS A 755 -18.97 -6.44 6.26
C HIS A 755 -18.91 -4.95 5.88
N GLY A 756 -18.67 -4.07 6.87
CA GLY A 756 -18.61 -2.62 6.71
C GLY A 756 -17.63 -2.12 5.64
N THR A 757 -16.42 -2.68 5.61
CA THR A 757 -15.30 -2.21 4.76
C THR A 757 -14.92 -3.16 3.61
N GLY A 758 -15.48 -4.37 3.57
CA GLY A 758 -15.30 -5.35 2.49
C GLY A 758 -16.48 -5.35 1.54
N HIS A 759 -17.32 -6.39 1.66
CA HIS A 759 -18.53 -6.62 0.83
C HIS A 759 -19.33 -5.35 0.51
N LEU A 760 -19.67 -4.52 1.51
CA LEU A 760 -20.50 -3.33 1.27
C LEU A 760 -19.83 -2.28 0.37
N ILE A 761 -18.50 -2.14 0.42
CA ILE A 761 -17.77 -1.22 -0.47
C ILE A 761 -17.75 -1.79 -1.88
N TYR A 762 -17.41 -3.07 -2.03
CA TYR A 762 -17.33 -3.72 -3.34
C TYR A 762 -18.70 -3.78 -4.04
N ALA A 763 -19.77 -4.11 -3.32
CA ALA A 763 -21.12 -4.12 -3.88
C ALA A 763 -21.58 -2.71 -4.34
N ARG A 764 -21.20 -1.66 -3.60
CA ARG A 764 -21.47 -0.27 -4.01
C ARG A 764 -20.65 0.13 -5.24
N PHE A 765 -19.36 -0.15 -5.26
CA PHE A 765 -18.50 0.08 -6.44
C PHE A 765 -19.06 -0.64 -7.68
N TRP A 766 -19.39 -1.93 -7.55
CA TRP A 766 -19.98 -2.74 -8.61
C TRP A 766 -21.28 -2.12 -9.14
N ASN A 767 -22.17 -1.68 -8.24
CA ASN A 767 -23.40 -0.99 -8.62
C ASN A 767 -23.14 0.32 -9.37
N LYS A 768 -22.19 1.14 -8.90
CA LYS A 768 -21.83 2.41 -9.53
C LYS A 768 -21.27 2.23 -10.94
N PHE A 769 -20.43 1.22 -11.12
CA PHE A 769 -19.95 0.85 -12.45
C PHE A 769 -21.09 0.44 -13.37
N LEU A 770 -21.98 -0.44 -12.90
CA LEU A 770 -23.15 -0.86 -13.68
C LEU A 770 -24.13 0.30 -13.95
N PHE A 771 -24.16 1.32 -13.09
CA PHE A 771 -24.95 2.54 -13.26
C PHE A 771 -24.35 3.42 -14.36
N ASP A 772 -23.02 3.56 -14.39
CA ASP A 772 -22.29 4.36 -15.38
C ASP A 772 -22.51 3.85 -16.82
N ILE A 773 -22.55 2.53 -16.98
CA ILE A 773 -22.82 1.88 -18.27
C ILE A 773 -24.33 1.76 -18.57
N GLY A 774 -25.19 2.29 -17.70
CA GLY A 774 -26.64 2.36 -17.90
C GLY A 774 -27.41 1.05 -17.69
N LEU A 775 -26.81 0.05 -17.03
CA LEU A 775 -27.44 -1.25 -16.80
C LEU A 775 -28.38 -1.22 -15.58
N VAL A 776 -28.02 -0.52 -14.50
CA VAL A 776 -28.88 -0.32 -13.33
C VAL A 776 -29.47 1.09 -13.28
N CYS A 777 -30.70 1.22 -12.77
CA CYS A 777 -31.41 2.51 -12.69
C CYS A 777 -31.13 3.32 -11.42
N LYS A 778 -30.32 2.80 -10.48
CA LYS A 778 -29.98 3.43 -9.20
C LYS A 778 -28.47 3.39 -8.97
N ASP A 779 -27.90 4.50 -8.51
CA ASP A 779 -26.48 4.67 -8.21
C ASP A 779 -26.04 4.03 -6.88
N GLU A 780 -26.98 3.71 -5.98
CA GLU A 780 -26.72 3.00 -4.73
C GLU A 780 -27.63 1.75 -4.60
N PRO A 781 -27.08 0.61 -4.16
CA PRO A 781 -27.84 -0.64 -4.11
C PRO A 781 -28.69 -0.81 -2.84
N PHE A 782 -28.26 -0.28 -1.69
CA PHE A 782 -28.90 -0.56 -0.38
C PHE A 782 -29.43 0.71 0.27
N LYS A 783 -30.72 1.01 0.10
CA LYS A 783 -31.32 2.25 0.61
C LYS A 783 -31.24 2.37 2.13
N LYS A 784 -31.60 1.29 2.84
CA LYS A 784 -31.56 1.19 4.30
C LYS A 784 -30.80 -0.06 4.71
N LEU A 785 -29.93 0.06 5.71
CA LEU A 785 -29.16 -1.05 6.24
C LEU A 785 -29.31 -1.14 7.77
N ILE A 786 -29.64 -2.33 8.27
CA ILE A 786 -29.73 -2.63 9.70
C ILE A 786 -28.72 -3.72 10.05
N ASN A 787 -27.90 -3.45 11.07
CA ASN A 787 -27.02 -4.45 11.65
C ASN A 787 -27.72 -5.18 12.80
N GLN A 788 -27.81 -6.51 12.70
CA GLN A 788 -28.48 -7.36 13.69
C GLN A 788 -27.68 -7.57 15.00
N GLY A 789 -26.43 -7.13 15.08
CA GLY A 789 -25.54 -7.41 16.22
C GLY A 789 -25.10 -8.88 16.28
N LYS A 790 -24.28 -9.24 17.28
CA LYS A 790 -23.70 -10.58 17.42
C LYS A 790 -24.32 -11.33 18.60
N ILE A 791 -24.75 -12.58 18.37
CA ILE A 791 -25.08 -13.50 19.47
C ILE A 791 -23.77 -14.03 20.06
N GLN A 792 -23.57 -13.79 21.35
CA GLN A 792 -22.44 -14.35 22.09
C GLN A 792 -22.80 -15.73 22.66
N GLY A 793 -21.81 -16.61 22.70
CA GLY A 793 -21.89 -17.91 23.35
C GLY A 793 -20.72 -18.11 24.32
N ARG A 794 -20.90 -18.99 25.30
CA ARG A 794 -19.81 -19.36 26.22
C ARG A 794 -18.78 -20.18 25.45
N SER A 795 -17.51 -19.79 25.55
CA SER A 795 -16.37 -20.60 25.10
C SER A 795 -15.55 -21.01 26.31
N ASN A 796 -15.32 -22.32 26.47
CA ASN A 796 -14.49 -22.84 27.55
C ASN A 796 -13.12 -23.27 27.01
N PHE A 797 -12.08 -23.06 27.82
CA PHE A 797 -10.71 -23.37 27.47
C PHE A 797 -10.02 -24.19 28.55
N VAL A 798 -9.18 -25.12 28.12
CA VAL A 798 -8.16 -25.77 28.95
C VAL A 798 -6.78 -25.28 28.52
N TYR A 799 -5.81 -25.27 29.43
CA TYR A 799 -4.48 -24.71 29.17
C TYR A 799 -3.44 -25.82 29.15
N ARG A 800 -2.89 -26.11 27.97
CA ARG A 800 -1.82 -27.11 27.79
C ARG A 800 -0.47 -26.43 27.89
N ILE A 801 0.49 -27.00 28.61
CA ILE A 801 1.88 -26.53 28.62
C ILE A 801 2.47 -26.79 27.22
N THR A 802 2.97 -25.73 26.59
CA THR A 802 3.45 -25.73 25.20
C THR A 802 4.51 -26.82 25.01
N GLY A 803 4.37 -27.62 23.94
CA GLY A 803 5.29 -28.72 23.64
C GLY A 803 5.09 -29.98 24.49
N THR A 804 4.06 -30.06 25.33
CA THR A 804 3.77 -31.22 26.18
C THR A 804 2.29 -31.59 26.13
N ASN A 805 1.93 -32.78 26.63
CA ASN A 805 0.54 -33.19 26.90
C ASN A 805 0.12 -32.98 28.36
N LYS A 806 0.74 -32.02 29.06
CA LYS A 806 0.37 -31.67 30.44
C LYS A 806 -0.55 -30.44 30.44
N PHE A 807 -1.61 -30.50 31.22
CA PHE A 807 -2.58 -29.41 31.36
C PHE A 807 -2.48 -28.76 32.74
N VAL A 808 -2.78 -27.47 32.81
CA VAL A 808 -2.76 -26.68 34.05
C VAL A 808 -4.08 -25.95 34.24
N SER A 809 -4.49 -25.79 35.50
CA SER A 809 -5.66 -24.98 35.86
C SER A 809 -5.47 -23.52 35.44
N TYR A 810 -6.58 -22.83 35.14
CA TYR A 810 -6.58 -21.43 34.72
C TYR A 810 -5.66 -20.53 35.58
N ASN A 811 -5.71 -20.67 36.90
CA ASN A 811 -4.94 -19.85 37.85
C ASN A 811 -3.42 -20.07 37.77
N LEU A 812 -2.97 -21.21 37.25
CA LEU A 812 -1.56 -21.56 37.11
C LEU A 812 -0.99 -21.21 35.74
N ARG A 813 -1.83 -20.86 34.75
CA ARG A 813 -1.42 -20.68 33.36
C ARG A 813 -0.32 -19.62 33.18
N LYS A 814 -0.26 -18.59 34.03
CA LYS A 814 0.77 -17.54 33.96
C LYS A 814 2.15 -18.02 34.39
N LYS A 815 2.25 -19.15 35.11
CA LYS A 815 3.52 -19.75 35.53
C LYS A 815 4.19 -20.60 34.45
N PHE A 816 3.50 -20.84 33.34
CA PHE A 816 3.96 -21.70 32.26
C PHE A 816 3.70 -21.04 30.91
N LYS A 817 4.51 -21.38 29.89
CA LYS A 817 4.14 -21.07 28.51
C LYS A 817 3.01 -22.02 28.10
N THR A 818 1.77 -21.53 27.99
CA THR A 818 0.60 -22.37 27.71
C THR A 818 -0.06 -22.06 26.39
N THR A 819 -0.69 -23.07 25.79
CA THR A 819 -1.59 -22.95 24.63
C THR A 819 -3.02 -23.21 25.09
N PRO A 820 -3.96 -22.26 24.90
CA PRO A 820 -5.38 -22.51 25.18
C PRO A 820 -5.96 -23.46 24.13
N LEU A 821 -6.77 -24.42 24.58
CA LEU A 821 -7.48 -25.35 23.72
C LEU A 821 -8.96 -25.29 24.06
N HIS A 822 -9.81 -25.17 23.04
CA HIS A 822 -11.26 -25.22 23.23
C HIS A 822 -11.68 -26.57 23.80
N VAL A 823 -12.71 -26.54 24.65
CA VAL A 823 -13.35 -27.73 25.19
C VAL A 823 -14.87 -27.61 25.09
N ASP A 824 -15.54 -28.74 24.92
CA ASP A 824 -17.02 -28.78 24.86
C ASP A 824 -17.62 -28.15 26.14
N ILE A 825 -18.58 -27.26 25.95
CA ILE A 825 -19.25 -26.55 27.05
C ILE A 825 -20.03 -27.50 27.96
N ASN A 826 -20.47 -28.65 27.44
CA ASN A 826 -21.27 -29.63 28.17
C ASN A 826 -20.46 -30.43 29.20
N ILE A 827 -19.13 -30.37 29.13
CA ILE A 827 -18.22 -31.04 30.08
C ILE A 827 -17.56 -30.04 31.04
N VAL A 828 -18.17 -28.86 31.19
CA VAL A 828 -17.70 -27.81 32.11
C VAL A 828 -18.89 -27.29 32.89
N GLU A 829 -18.83 -27.44 34.21
CA GLU A 829 -19.84 -26.94 35.15
C GLU A 829 -19.17 -25.94 36.11
N ASN A 830 -19.74 -24.74 36.25
CA ASN A 830 -19.20 -23.69 37.13
C ASN A 830 -17.69 -23.41 36.95
N ASP A 831 -17.22 -23.38 35.69
CA ASP A 831 -15.80 -23.20 35.32
C ASP A 831 -14.87 -24.33 35.78
N VAL A 832 -15.45 -25.47 36.18
CA VAL A 832 -14.74 -26.71 36.51
C VAL A 832 -14.91 -27.69 35.37
N LEU A 833 -13.80 -28.10 34.78
CA LEU A 833 -13.75 -29.13 33.74
C LEU A 833 -14.01 -30.52 34.35
N ASP A 834 -14.93 -31.28 33.76
CA ASP A 834 -14.99 -32.72 33.98
C ASP A 834 -13.78 -33.38 33.29
N VAL A 835 -12.78 -33.72 34.11
CA VAL A 835 -11.51 -34.29 33.65
C VAL A 835 -11.70 -35.66 33.00
N GLU A 836 -12.66 -36.47 33.48
CA GLU A 836 -12.90 -37.81 32.93
C GLU A 836 -13.65 -37.74 31.60
N ALA A 837 -14.62 -36.84 31.47
CA ALA A 837 -15.26 -36.58 30.19
C ALA A 837 -14.27 -35.95 29.18
N PHE A 838 -13.40 -35.05 29.63
CA PHE A 838 -12.35 -34.45 28.78
C PHE A 838 -11.37 -35.49 28.21
N LYS A 839 -10.90 -36.44 29.05
CA LYS A 839 -10.03 -37.53 28.60
C LYS A 839 -10.68 -38.46 27.58
N LYS A 840 -12.01 -38.62 27.63
CA LYS A 840 -12.78 -39.42 26.65
C LYS A 840 -13.08 -38.67 25.36
N TRP A 841 -13.07 -37.34 25.43
CA TRP A 841 -13.32 -36.44 24.29
C TRP A 841 -12.08 -36.24 23.42
N GLN A 842 -10.89 -36.23 24.01
CA GLN A 842 -9.61 -36.38 23.29
C GLN A 842 -9.49 -37.76 22.66
#